data_AF-A0AAZ3PJY2-F1
#
_entry.id   AF-A0AAZ3PJY2-F1
#
_cell.length_a   1.000
_cell.length_b   1.000
_cell.length_c   1.000
_cell.angle_alpha   90.00
_cell.angle_beta   90.00
_cell.angle_gamma   90.00
#
_symmetry.space_group_name_H-M   'P 1'
#
loop_
_entity.id
_entity.type
_entity.pdbx_description
1 polymer ?
#
loop_
_entity_poly.entity_id
_entity_poly.type
_entity_poly.pdbx_seq_one_letter_code
_entity_poly.pdbx_strand_id
1 'polypeptide(L)'
;MRDVLRGAQLLGIQCVVDACRDILGETAGEVEWEMGEERVQAERERRVERGMKKGSRRKIDRRRVNKVESSHHQPLPHRPNINTHQHPSTPPPHPSPVQDGAHSHPSTRPPSPEQDEHPPTTGQNGERKQGRDAGRGSTAVNGGVHWPQECLLAPHPPLPLSDDRLSEDEEEMEGVGNGGVPSFTSAPLAEQGVATGAGGGGRKRKSQTPQQCPVCQKIIHGAGKLPRHMRTHTGEKPFECSTCGVRFTRMLTLRRMLASTGAHSAAAQQCVSPHLAQRYSTAAKQQENPKKTTFGPLSDQDRIFTNLYGRHDWSLKGALRRGDWYKTKEILLKGTDWILNEVKVSGLRGRGGAGFPTGMKWGFMNKPSDGRPKYLVVNADEGEPGTCKDREIMRHDPHKLVEGCLVAGRAMGAHAAYIYIRGEFYNESSNTQVAINEAYAAGLIGKNACGSGYDFDVFVMRGAGAYICGEETALIESLEGKQGKPRLKPPFPADIGVFGCPTTVANVETVAVAPAICRRGGAWFASFGRERNAGTKLFNISGHVNTPCTVEEEMSIPLRELIDRHAGGVRGGWDNLLGVIPGGSSTPIIPRSVCDDVMMDFDDLVRAESALGTAAVIVMDKSTDVIRAIARLVEFYKHESCGQCTPCREGVDWMDKMMWRFVRGDAANSEIDMIWELSKQIEGHTICALGDGAAWPVQGLVRHFRPVMESRISEYHKKNPAREADIEMI
;
A
#
# COMPACT_ATOMS: atom_id res chain seq x y z
N MET A 1 -12.64 25.75 -21.98
CA MET A 1 -12.20 25.10 -23.23
C MET A 1 -11.39 26.04 -24.13
N ARG A 2 -11.81 27.30 -24.37
CA ARG A 2 -11.03 28.27 -25.17
C ARG A 2 -9.56 28.45 -24.73
N ASP A 3 -9.25 28.36 -23.44
CA ASP A 3 -7.86 28.42 -22.95
C ASP A 3 -7.04 27.17 -23.33
N VAL A 4 -7.69 26.01 -23.46
CA VAL A 4 -7.08 24.76 -23.93
C VAL A 4 -6.81 24.85 -25.43
N LEU A 5 -7.76 25.38 -26.22
CA LEU A 5 -7.57 25.71 -27.63
C LEU A 5 -6.36 26.65 -27.81
N ARG A 6 -6.29 27.74 -27.04
CA ARG A 6 -5.20 28.71 -27.06
C ARG A 6 -3.85 28.09 -26.68
N GLY A 7 -3.84 27.20 -25.69
CA GLY A 7 -2.65 26.43 -25.30
C GLY A 7 -2.19 25.46 -26.40
N ALA A 8 -3.12 24.73 -27.02
CA ALA A 8 -2.83 23.80 -28.11
C ALA A 8 -2.30 24.50 -29.37
N GLN A 9 -2.86 25.67 -29.71
CA GLN A 9 -2.37 26.54 -30.79
C GLN A 9 -0.94 27.01 -30.54
N LEU A 10 -0.64 27.51 -29.32
CA LEU A 10 0.72 27.95 -28.93
C LEU A 10 1.75 26.81 -28.90
N LEU A 11 1.31 25.56 -28.83
CA LEU A 11 2.15 24.36 -28.81
C LEU A 11 2.15 23.58 -30.15
N GLY A 12 1.36 24.00 -31.15
CA GLY A 12 1.25 23.33 -32.45
C GLY A 12 0.56 21.96 -32.43
N ILE A 13 -0.25 21.66 -31.41
CA ILE A 13 -0.86 20.34 -31.20
C ILE A 13 -2.20 20.25 -31.94
N GLN A 14 -2.13 20.10 -33.27
CA GLN A 14 -3.27 20.26 -34.18
C GLN A 14 -4.51 19.44 -33.81
N CYS A 15 -4.36 18.15 -33.46
CA CYS A 15 -5.49 17.30 -33.07
C CYS A 15 -6.26 17.80 -31.82
N VAL A 16 -5.60 18.52 -30.91
CA VAL A 16 -6.25 19.15 -29.75
C VAL A 16 -6.89 20.49 -30.14
N VAL A 17 -6.31 21.22 -31.09
CA VAL A 17 -6.93 22.42 -31.69
C VAL A 17 -8.25 22.07 -32.35
N ASP A 18 -8.28 21.01 -33.16
CA ASP A 18 -9.47 20.60 -33.91
C ASP A 18 -10.56 20.04 -32.97
N ALA A 19 -10.21 19.14 -32.05
CA ALA A 19 -11.15 18.65 -31.04
C ALA A 19 -11.72 19.77 -30.15
N CYS A 20 -10.92 20.81 -29.82
CA CYS A 20 -11.44 21.96 -29.09
C CYS A 20 -12.38 22.84 -29.92
N ARG A 21 -12.17 22.95 -31.24
CA ARG A 21 -13.05 23.70 -32.15
C ARG A 21 -14.41 23.03 -32.32
N ASP A 22 -14.42 21.71 -32.52
CA ASP A 22 -15.66 20.92 -32.58
C ASP A 22 -16.48 21.07 -31.29
N ILE A 23 -15.83 20.98 -30.13
CA ILE A 23 -16.47 21.17 -28.80
C ILE A 23 -16.99 22.61 -28.60
N LEU A 24 -16.39 23.60 -29.27
CA LEU A 24 -16.78 25.01 -29.18
C LEU A 24 -17.79 25.45 -30.27
N GLY A 25 -18.07 24.60 -31.27
CA GLY A 25 -18.87 24.97 -32.45
C GLY A 25 -18.19 25.98 -33.37
N GLU A 26 -16.88 26.19 -33.24
CA GLU A 26 -16.12 27.22 -33.95
C GLU A 26 -15.65 26.68 -35.31
N THR A 27 -16.54 26.76 -36.32
CA THR A 27 -16.22 26.45 -37.72
C THR A 27 -15.13 27.37 -38.28
N ALA A 28 -14.42 26.91 -39.32
CA ALA A 28 -13.26 27.60 -39.89
C ALA A 28 -13.67 28.84 -40.73
N GLY A 29 -14.03 29.92 -40.03
CA GLY A 29 -14.25 31.27 -40.56
C GLY A 29 -13.40 32.29 -39.80
N GLU A 30 -13.11 33.41 -40.45
CA GLU A 30 -12.12 34.41 -40.03
C GLU A 30 -12.42 35.05 -38.66
N VAL A 31 -11.41 35.11 -37.81
CA VAL A 31 -11.39 35.97 -36.62
C VAL A 31 -10.02 36.62 -36.53
N GLU A 32 -9.84 37.72 -37.26
CA GLU A 32 -8.67 38.59 -37.07
C GLU A 32 -8.74 39.28 -35.71
N TRP A 33 -7.59 39.34 -35.01
CA TRP A 33 -7.38 40.25 -33.90
C TRP A 33 -5.94 40.77 -33.94
N GLU A 34 -5.77 42.05 -34.28
CA GLU A 34 -4.49 42.73 -34.16
C GLU A 34 -4.02 42.74 -32.70
N MET A 35 -2.86 42.15 -32.42
CA MET A 35 -2.08 42.46 -31.21
C MET A 35 -0.60 42.51 -31.57
N GLY A 36 -0.07 43.74 -31.61
CA GLY A 36 1.19 44.10 -32.26
C GLY A 36 2.38 43.20 -31.98
N GLU A 37 2.99 42.73 -33.08
CA GLU A 37 4.17 41.86 -33.10
C GLU A 37 5.36 42.43 -32.32
N GLU A 38 5.49 43.76 -32.26
CA GLU A 38 6.52 44.47 -31.50
C GLU A 38 6.63 44.01 -30.04
N ARG A 39 5.50 43.73 -29.36
CA ARG A 39 5.52 43.22 -27.98
C ARG A 39 6.04 41.79 -27.92
N VAL A 40 5.71 40.94 -28.89
CA VAL A 40 6.18 39.55 -28.95
C VAL A 40 7.67 39.50 -29.29
N GLN A 41 8.14 40.40 -30.15
CA GLN A 41 9.56 40.55 -30.51
C GLN A 41 10.38 41.06 -29.31
N ALA A 42 9.93 42.13 -28.64
CA ALA A 42 10.58 42.65 -27.43
C ALA A 42 10.60 41.63 -26.27
N GLU A 43 9.60 40.75 -26.18
CA GLU A 43 9.60 39.65 -25.20
C GLU A 43 10.55 38.51 -25.59
N ARG A 44 10.65 38.17 -26.89
CA ARG A 44 11.64 37.21 -27.42
C ARG A 44 13.07 37.68 -27.17
N GLU A 45 13.40 38.92 -27.51
CA GLU A 45 14.74 39.51 -27.34
C GLU A 45 15.15 39.51 -25.85
N ARG A 46 14.27 39.97 -24.96
CA ARG A 46 14.50 39.90 -23.50
C ARG A 46 14.66 38.47 -22.99
N ARG A 47 14.07 37.46 -23.65
CA ARG A 47 14.25 36.04 -23.32
C ARG A 47 15.60 35.50 -23.80
N VAL A 48 16.06 35.88 -24.99
CA VAL A 48 17.40 35.56 -25.52
C VAL A 48 18.49 36.17 -24.65
N GLU A 49 18.35 37.44 -24.28
CA GLU A 49 19.34 38.16 -23.46
C GLU A 49 19.45 37.55 -22.04
N ARG A 50 18.30 37.17 -21.43
CA ARG A 50 18.27 36.40 -20.17
C ARG A 50 18.88 35.00 -20.31
N GLY A 51 18.79 34.37 -21.49
CA GLY A 51 19.47 33.12 -21.81
C GLY A 51 20.99 33.27 -21.85
N MET A 52 21.50 34.24 -22.62
CA MET A 52 22.93 34.55 -22.71
C MET A 52 23.54 34.90 -21.34
N LYS A 53 22.84 35.70 -20.53
CA LYS A 53 23.28 36.07 -19.17
C LYS A 53 23.34 34.88 -18.19
N LYS A 54 22.60 33.78 -18.45
CA LYS A 54 22.78 32.50 -17.72
C LYS A 54 23.92 31.66 -18.29
N GLY A 55 24.11 31.61 -19.61
CA GLY A 55 25.23 30.90 -20.25
C GLY A 55 26.60 31.45 -19.83
N SER A 56 26.77 32.78 -19.81
CA SER A 56 28.04 33.41 -19.45
C SER A 56 28.44 33.26 -17.97
N ARG A 57 27.49 32.90 -17.07
CA ARG A 57 27.76 32.71 -15.64
C ARG A 57 28.36 31.33 -15.28
N ARG A 58 28.60 30.44 -16.25
CA ARG A 58 29.27 29.14 -16.05
C ARG A 58 30.71 29.07 -16.61
N LYS A 59 31.32 30.20 -16.98
CA LYS A 59 32.71 30.25 -17.50
C LYS A 59 33.64 31.27 -16.84
N ILE A 60 33.24 31.88 -15.72
CA ILE A 60 34.08 32.82 -14.95
C ILE A 60 34.08 32.41 -13.47
N ASP A 61 34.82 31.35 -13.14
CA ASP A 61 35.40 31.18 -11.79
C ASP A 61 36.71 30.37 -11.82
N ARG A 62 37.72 30.94 -12.50
CA ARG A 62 39.12 30.49 -12.47
C ARG A 62 40.05 31.68 -12.74
N ARG A 63 40.09 32.67 -11.82
CA ARG A 63 41.19 33.65 -11.62
C ARG A 63 40.83 34.66 -10.53
N ARG A 64 41.15 34.35 -9.26
CA ARG A 64 41.32 35.36 -8.21
C ARG A 64 42.32 34.92 -7.15
N VAL A 65 43.58 34.83 -7.54
CA VAL A 65 44.73 34.79 -6.63
C VAL A 65 45.61 36.00 -6.95
N ASN A 66 45.85 36.80 -5.91
CA ASN A 66 46.84 37.87 -5.74
C ASN A 66 46.96 38.96 -6.83
N LYS A 67 46.68 40.20 -6.42
CA LYS A 67 47.14 41.44 -7.05
C LYS A 67 48.02 42.16 -6.04
N VAL A 68 49.33 42.17 -6.25
CA VAL A 68 50.28 42.99 -5.48
C VAL A 68 51.20 43.71 -6.47
N GLU A 69 51.09 45.03 -6.47
CA GLU A 69 52.07 46.02 -6.92
C GLU A 69 52.55 46.01 -8.39
N SER A 70 53.56 46.84 -8.66
CA SER A 70 53.90 47.43 -9.97
C SER A 70 55.41 47.26 -10.24
N SER A 71 55.92 47.27 -11.48
CA SER A 71 55.96 48.48 -12.30
C SER A 71 56.73 48.27 -13.63
N HIS A 72 56.51 49.19 -14.57
CA HIS A 72 57.44 49.66 -15.63
C HIS A 72 57.84 48.80 -16.86
N HIS A 73 57.96 49.54 -17.97
CA HIS A 73 58.66 49.33 -19.25
C HIS A 73 58.19 48.32 -20.32
N GLN A 74 58.08 48.87 -21.55
CA GLN A 74 58.13 48.24 -22.88
C GLN A 74 59.58 48.43 -23.45
N PRO A 75 59.97 48.07 -24.71
CA PRO A 75 59.18 47.50 -25.83
C PRO A 75 59.85 46.40 -26.71
N LEU A 76 59.01 45.56 -27.37
CA LEU A 76 59.09 45.09 -28.80
C LEU A 76 60.39 44.41 -29.36
N PRO A 77 60.43 43.88 -30.62
CA PRO A 77 59.37 43.39 -31.54
C PRO A 77 59.65 42.00 -32.25
N HIS A 78 58.69 41.60 -33.12
CA HIS A 78 58.82 40.83 -34.37
C HIS A 78 58.89 39.27 -34.44
N ARG A 79 58.37 38.76 -35.58
CA ARG A 79 58.45 37.39 -36.14
C ARG A 79 59.47 37.37 -37.30
N PRO A 80 59.92 36.19 -37.78
CA PRO A 80 59.25 35.51 -38.92
C PRO A 80 58.96 34.01 -38.62
N ASN A 81 58.05 33.26 -39.23
CA ASN A 81 57.34 33.26 -40.54
C ASN A 81 58.09 32.62 -41.72
N ILE A 82 57.73 31.37 -42.08
CA ILE A 82 58.01 30.67 -43.36
C ILE A 82 56.91 29.61 -43.58
N ASN A 83 56.50 29.39 -44.84
CA ASN A 83 55.56 28.35 -45.28
C ASN A 83 56.32 27.23 -46.02
N THR A 84 55.71 26.03 -46.18
CA THR A 84 55.63 25.31 -47.48
C THR A 84 54.76 24.03 -47.46
N HIS A 85 53.92 23.89 -48.49
CA HIS A 85 53.41 22.68 -49.20
C HIS A 85 52.64 21.50 -48.52
N GLN A 86 51.37 21.39 -48.96
CA GLN A 86 50.71 20.24 -49.64
C GLN A 86 50.14 19.01 -48.88
N HIS A 87 48.87 18.71 -49.22
CA HIS A 87 48.12 17.44 -49.14
C HIS A 87 48.41 16.56 -50.40
N PRO A 88 47.86 15.33 -50.61
CA PRO A 88 46.83 14.57 -49.85
C PRO A 88 47.12 13.06 -49.61
N SER A 89 46.17 12.31 -49.01
CA SER A 89 45.68 10.94 -49.41
C SER A 89 45.21 10.06 -48.23
N THR A 90 44.39 9.03 -48.53
CA THR A 90 43.64 8.15 -47.61
C THR A 90 44.26 6.75 -47.38
N PRO A 91 43.85 5.99 -46.33
CA PRO A 91 44.47 4.73 -45.92
C PRO A 91 43.93 3.43 -46.60
N PRO A 92 44.65 2.28 -46.50
CA PRO A 92 44.28 0.97 -47.07
C PRO A 92 43.43 0.06 -46.13
N PRO A 93 42.91 -1.10 -46.61
CA PRO A 93 41.81 -1.85 -45.96
C PRO A 93 42.17 -3.23 -45.33
N HIS A 94 41.13 -3.93 -44.84
CA HIS A 94 41.14 -5.29 -44.23
C HIS A 94 41.39 -6.46 -45.22
N PRO A 95 41.82 -7.64 -44.71
CA PRO A 95 41.56 -8.97 -45.28
C PRO A 95 40.45 -9.76 -44.53
N SER A 96 40.04 -10.91 -45.08
CA SER A 96 38.86 -11.74 -44.68
C SER A 96 39.20 -13.27 -44.69
N PRO A 97 38.29 -14.22 -44.35
CA PRO A 97 38.66 -15.50 -43.68
C PRO A 97 38.57 -16.81 -44.50
N VAL A 98 39.03 -17.93 -43.89
CA VAL A 98 38.92 -19.32 -44.40
C VAL A 98 38.72 -20.35 -43.26
N GLN A 99 37.64 -21.17 -43.38
CA GLN A 99 37.42 -22.64 -43.18
C GLN A 99 38.48 -23.56 -42.48
N ASP A 100 38.19 -24.77 -41.94
CA ASP A 100 36.95 -25.62 -41.88
C ASP A 100 36.98 -26.76 -40.81
N GLY A 101 35.81 -27.33 -40.47
CA GLY A 101 35.59 -28.70 -39.91
C GLY A 101 35.89 -29.00 -38.41
N ALA A 102 35.39 -30.08 -37.76
CA ALA A 102 34.28 -31.02 -38.02
C ALA A 102 33.92 -31.87 -36.76
N HIS A 103 32.83 -32.67 -36.81
CA HIS A 103 32.32 -33.69 -35.83
C HIS A 103 31.56 -33.19 -34.56
N SER A 104 30.55 -33.88 -33.99
CA SER A 104 29.44 -34.71 -34.56
C SER A 104 28.39 -35.13 -33.50
N HIS A 105 27.10 -34.82 -33.71
CA HIS A 105 25.86 -35.48 -33.22
C HIS A 105 25.55 -35.63 -31.69
N PRO A 106 24.27 -35.86 -31.29
CA PRO A 106 23.00 -35.40 -31.90
C PRO A 106 22.02 -34.75 -30.91
N SER A 107 20.98 -34.09 -31.43
CA SER A 107 19.78 -33.66 -30.68
C SER A 107 18.53 -34.30 -31.28
N THR A 108 17.49 -34.54 -30.48
CA THR A 108 16.29 -35.29 -30.90
C THR A 108 14.98 -34.54 -30.63
N ARG A 109 14.25 -34.21 -31.71
CA ARG A 109 12.79 -34.01 -31.69
C ARG A 109 12.20 -34.37 -33.07
N PRO A 110 11.14 -35.19 -33.16
CA PRO A 110 10.66 -35.70 -34.45
C PRO A 110 9.62 -34.78 -35.13
N PRO A 111 9.45 -34.87 -36.46
CA PRO A 111 8.34 -34.30 -37.21
C PRO A 111 7.17 -35.29 -37.40
N SER A 112 6.11 -34.82 -38.07
CA SER A 112 5.08 -35.64 -38.74
C SER A 112 4.98 -35.14 -40.19
N PRO A 113 4.68 -35.98 -41.20
CA PRO A 113 3.28 -36.30 -41.53
C PRO A 113 3.05 -37.72 -42.10
N GLU A 114 1.80 -38.10 -42.40
CA GLU A 114 1.33 -38.64 -43.71
C GLU A 114 -0.20 -38.86 -43.70
N GLN A 115 -0.78 -39.39 -44.79
CA GLN A 115 -2.20 -39.30 -45.16
C GLN A 115 -2.88 -40.66 -45.44
N ASP A 116 -4.23 -40.62 -45.47
CA ASP A 116 -5.20 -41.42 -46.25
C ASP A 116 -5.19 -42.97 -46.20
N GLU A 117 -6.36 -43.54 -45.86
CA GLU A 117 -7.06 -44.48 -46.77
C GLU A 117 -8.57 -44.60 -46.43
N HIS A 118 -9.39 -45.00 -47.42
CA HIS A 118 -10.86 -45.16 -47.32
C HIS A 118 -11.27 -46.64 -47.20
N PRO A 119 -12.51 -46.94 -46.77
CA PRO A 119 -13.44 -47.56 -47.74
C PRO A 119 -14.92 -47.11 -47.63
N PRO A 120 -15.71 -47.18 -48.73
CA PRO A 120 -17.16 -46.92 -48.73
C PRO A 120 -18.04 -48.13 -49.12
N THR A 121 -19.27 -48.26 -48.57
CA THR A 121 -20.36 -49.07 -49.17
C THR A 121 -21.78 -48.70 -48.70
N THR A 122 -22.66 -48.34 -49.67
CA THR A 122 -24.12 -48.65 -49.81
C THR A 122 -25.10 -48.65 -48.63
N GLY A 123 -26.28 -47.98 -48.76
CA GLY A 123 -27.31 -47.95 -47.68
C GLY A 123 -28.82 -47.69 -47.96
N GLN A 124 -29.28 -47.37 -49.19
CA GLN A 124 -30.71 -47.29 -49.63
C GLN A 124 -31.71 -46.24 -49.02
N ASN A 125 -32.66 -45.81 -49.89
CA ASN A 125 -34.05 -45.32 -49.67
C ASN A 125 -34.35 -44.28 -48.55
N GLY A 126 -34.92 -43.09 -48.77
CA GLY A 126 -36.26 -42.76 -49.33
C GLY A 126 -36.92 -41.74 -48.37
N GLU A 127 -37.88 -40.86 -48.68
CA GLU A 127 -38.77 -40.66 -49.85
C GLU A 127 -39.01 -39.16 -50.17
N ARG A 128 -39.87 -38.91 -51.17
CA ARG A 128 -40.32 -37.62 -51.76
C ARG A 128 -41.09 -36.69 -50.79
N LYS A 129 -41.04 -35.38 -51.07
CA LYS A 129 -42.25 -34.61 -51.51
C LYS A 129 -41.89 -33.26 -52.18
N GLN A 130 -42.87 -32.65 -52.85
CA GLN A 130 -42.73 -31.48 -53.74
C GLN A 130 -43.71 -30.36 -53.37
N GLY A 131 -43.34 -29.11 -53.69
CA GLY A 131 -44.14 -27.87 -53.75
C GLY A 131 -43.18 -26.71 -54.04
N ARG A 132 -43.34 -25.78 -55.00
CA ARG A 132 -44.51 -25.02 -55.49
C ARG A 132 -45.14 -24.13 -54.39
N ASP A 133 -45.38 -22.83 -54.60
CA ASP A 133 -45.32 -22.02 -55.84
C ASP A 133 -44.92 -20.53 -55.59
N ALA A 134 -45.00 -19.68 -56.62
CA ALA A 134 -44.73 -18.23 -56.62
C ALA A 134 -45.57 -17.39 -55.61
N GLY A 135 -45.30 -16.10 -55.31
CA GLY A 135 -44.27 -15.15 -55.77
C GLY A 135 -44.80 -13.68 -55.75
N ARG A 136 -43.90 -12.68 -55.96
CA ARG A 136 -44.10 -11.21 -55.68
C ARG A 136 -44.17 -10.92 -54.17
N GLY A 137 -43.62 -9.84 -53.60
CA GLY A 137 -42.80 -8.70 -54.08
C GLY A 137 -42.24 -7.96 -52.82
N SER A 138 -41.73 -6.72 -52.84
CA SER A 138 -41.32 -5.79 -53.91
C SER A 138 -40.68 -4.53 -53.28
N THR A 139 -39.72 -3.88 -53.98
CA THR A 139 -39.20 -2.51 -53.74
C THR A 139 -38.92 -2.06 -52.30
N ALA A 140 -37.64 -2.09 -51.90
CA ALA A 140 -37.12 -1.23 -50.83
C ALA A 140 -36.66 0.12 -51.42
N VAL A 141 -36.93 1.24 -50.72
CA VAL A 141 -36.52 2.59 -51.10
C VAL A 141 -35.84 3.24 -49.89
N ASN A 142 -34.79 4.03 -50.14
CA ASN A 142 -34.04 4.73 -49.10
C ASN A 142 -34.90 5.79 -48.39
N GLY A 143 -34.82 5.82 -47.05
CA GLY A 143 -35.30 6.90 -46.19
C GLY A 143 -34.57 6.81 -44.86
N GLY A 144 -34.01 7.92 -44.38
CA GLY A 144 -33.25 7.96 -43.13
C GLY A 144 -33.74 9.06 -42.18
N VAL A 145 -32.81 9.53 -41.35
CA VAL A 145 -32.93 10.65 -40.39
C VAL A 145 -33.69 10.35 -39.09
N HIS A 146 -33.25 11.02 -38.02
CA HIS A 146 -33.81 11.17 -36.67
C HIS A 146 -33.83 9.97 -35.71
N TRP A 147 -32.88 10.00 -34.77
CA TRP A 147 -33.07 9.56 -33.39
C TRP A 147 -33.41 10.78 -32.51
N PRO A 148 -34.38 10.74 -31.59
CA PRO A 148 -34.76 11.91 -30.79
C PRO A 148 -33.78 12.21 -29.65
N GLN A 149 -33.46 13.49 -29.46
CA GLN A 149 -33.24 14.03 -28.12
C GLN A 149 -34.62 14.39 -27.53
N GLU A 150 -34.94 13.87 -26.34
CA GLU A 150 -35.66 14.59 -25.26
C GLU A 150 -36.01 13.63 -24.11
N CYS A 151 -35.35 13.80 -22.96
CA CYS A 151 -35.77 13.30 -21.64
C CYS A 151 -34.84 13.86 -20.53
N LEU A 152 -34.54 15.17 -20.58
CA LEU A 152 -33.82 15.85 -19.50
C LEU A 152 -34.82 16.29 -18.43
N LEU A 153 -34.71 15.73 -17.22
CA LEU A 153 -35.42 16.24 -16.05
C LEU A 153 -34.82 17.60 -15.65
N ALA A 154 -35.66 18.63 -15.60
CA ALA A 154 -35.25 19.99 -15.29
C ALA A 154 -34.84 20.16 -13.81
N PRO A 155 -33.93 21.09 -13.49
CA PRO A 155 -33.54 21.37 -12.11
C PRO A 155 -34.69 22.03 -11.33
N HIS A 156 -34.86 21.64 -10.06
CA HIS A 156 -35.78 22.31 -9.15
C HIS A 156 -35.26 23.71 -8.76
N PRO A 157 -36.12 24.74 -8.67
CA PRO A 157 -35.73 26.06 -8.20
C PRO A 157 -35.52 26.07 -6.67
N PRO A 158 -34.72 27.02 -6.14
CA PRO A 158 -34.58 27.20 -4.70
C PRO A 158 -35.88 27.76 -4.09
N LEU A 159 -36.31 27.18 -2.97
CA LEU A 159 -37.37 27.74 -2.14
C LEU A 159 -36.79 28.75 -1.12
N PRO A 160 -37.56 29.77 -0.70
CA PRO A 160 -37.03 30.93 0.01
C PRO A 160 -36.75 30.66 1.49
N LEU A 161 -35.88 31.49 2.07
CA LEU A 161 -35.84 31.73 3.50
C LEU A 161 -37.09 32.50 3.92
N SER A 162 -37.79 31.99 4.93
CA SER A 162 -38.76 32.75 5.72
C SER A 162 -38.30 32.75 7.18
N ASP A 163 -37.86 33.91 7.66
CA ASP A 163 -37.99 34.21 9.09
C ASP A 163 -39.48 34.13 9.44
N ASP A 164 -39.83 33.40 10.50
CA ASP A 164 -40.89 33.85 11.37
C ASP A 164 -40.61 33.41 12.82
N ARG A 165 -41.13 34.19 13.78
CA ARG A 165 -40.82 34.07 15.21
C ARG A 165 -42.00 33.45 15.98
N LEU A 166 -41.90 33.55 17.31
CA LEU A 166 -42.92 33.21 18.33
C LEU A 166 -42.94 31.71 18.70
N SER A 167 -42.98 31.34 19.98
CA SER A 167 -42.79 32.15 21.20
C SER A 167 -42.19 31.29 22.33
N GLU A 168 -41.65 31.98 23.33
CA GLU A 168 -41.32 31.39 24.63
C GLU A 168 -42.60 31.25 25.48
N ASP A 169 -42.45 30.69 26.68
CA ASP A 169 -43.20 30.91 27.94
C ASP A 169 -43.38 29.60 28.75
N GLU A 170 -42.73 29.59 29.93
CA GLU A 170 -43.26 29.26 31.28
C GLU A 170 -43.92 27.87 31.56
N GLU A 171 -43.74 27.18 32.69
CA GLU A 171 -42.95 27.33 33.94
C GLU A 171 -42.63 25.89 34.46
N GLU A 172 -41.92 25.57 35.56
CA GLU A 172 -41.35 26.32 36.71
C GLU A 172 -39.85 25.87 36.89
N MET A 173 -39.16 25.61 38.01
CA MET A 173 -39.43 25.55 39.47
C MET A 173 -38.13 25.80 40.29
N GLU A 174 -38.24 25.78 41.63
CA GLU A 174 -37.17 25.86 42.64
C GLU A 174 -36.13 24.71 42.55
N GLY A 175 -34.88 24.79 43.06
CA GLY A 175 -34.17 25.80 43.87
C GLY A 175 -33.18 25.10 44.86
N VAL A 176 -32.21 25.70 45.57
CA VAL A 176 -31.52 27.01 45.55
C VAL A 176 -30.11 26.81 46.19
N GLY A 177 -29.03 27.47 45.75
CA GLY A 177 -27.74 27.42 46.49
C GLY A 177 -26.50 28.07 45.84
N ASN A 178 -26.03 29.21 46.39
CA ASN A 178 -24.89 30.00 45.89
C ASN A 178 -23.49 29.35 46.07
N GLY A 179 -22.54 29.67 45.17
CA GLY A 179 -21.10 29.42 45.35
C GLY A 179 -20.25 29.94 44.18
N GLY A 180 -19.50 31.03 44.36
CA GLY A 180 -18.85 31.78 43.27
C GLY A 180 -17.56 31.17 42.67
N VAL A 181 -17.25 31.61 41.45
CA VAL A 181 -15.99 31.34 40.71
C VAL A 181 -14.83 32.16 41.31
N PRO A 182 -13.56 31.74 41.15
CA PRO A 182 -12.78 32.29 40.02
C PRO A 182 -11.83 31.29 39.32
N SER A 183 -11.32 31.72 38.17
CA SER A 183 -10.34 31.03 37.31
C SER A 183 -8.93 30.92 37.91
N PHE A 184 -8.17 29.90 37.51
CA PHE A 184 -6.70 29.92 37.64
C PHE A 184 -5.97 29.42 36.38
N THR A 185 -5.05 30.25 35.90
CA THR A 185 -3.98 29.90 34.97
C THR A 185 -2.66 29.75 35.75
N SER A 186 -1.84 28.74 35.44
CA SER A 186 -0.36 28.85 35.38
C SER A 186 0.36 27.50 35.33
N ALA A 187 1.59 27.56 34.82
CA ALA A 187 2.72 26.68 35.10
C ALA A 187 3.97 27.60 35.21
N PRO A 188 5.18 27.11 35.51
CA PRO A 188 5.59 25.85 36.13
C PRO A 188 6.31 26.11 37.48
N LEU A 189 6.96 25.10 38.07
CA LEU A 189 7.96 25.29 39.13
C LEU A 189 9.22 24.45 38.87
N ALA A 190 10.37 24.96 39.32
CA ALA A 190 11.70 24.42 39.08
C ALA A 190 12.28 23.67 40.29
N GLU A 191 13.36 22.92 40.06
CA GLU A 191 14.07 22.18 41.10
C GLU A 191 14.98 23.09 41.95
N GLN A 192 15.01 22.84 43.26
CA GLN A 192 16.15 23.07 44.13
C GLN A 192 16.26 21.89 45.10
N GLY A 193 17.47 21.49 45.47
CA GLY A 193 17.71 20.39 46.40
C GLY A 193 18.80 20.72 47.42
N VAL A 194 18.86 19.93 48.49
CA VAL A 194 20.02 19.71 49.39
C VAL A 194 19.73 18.43 50.19
N ALA A 195 20.76 17.74 50.70
CA ALA A 195 20.63 16.38 51.25
C ALA A 195 21.18 16.24 52.68
N THR A 196 20.62 15.30 53.46
CA THR A 196 21.26 14.67 54.64
C THR A 196 20.63 13.31 54.98
N GLY A 197 21.44 12.34 55.43
CA GLY A 197 21.05 11.46 56.55
C GLY A 197 20.49 10.05 56.30
N ALA A 198 21.39 9.05 56.28
CA ALA A 198 21.33 7.73 56.96
C ALA A 198 20.15 6.72 56.79
N GLY A 199 20.49 5.43 56.99
CA GLY A 199 19.59 4.44 57.62
C GLY A 199 18.63 3.64 56.72
N GLY A 200 19.13 2.63 56.00
CA GLY A 200 18.31 1.81 55.10
C GLY A 200 17.29 0.87 55.79
N GLY A 201 16.12 0.68 55.17
CA GLY A 201 15.09 -0.27 55.65
C GLY A 201 13.79 -0.41 54.81
N GLY A 202 13.73 0.16 53.59
CA GLY A 202 12.48 0.28 52.81
C GLY A 202 12.32 -0.71 51.66
N ARG A 203 11.20 -1.45 51.61
CA ARG A 203 10.79 -2.24 50.43
C ARG A 203 10.53 -1.31 49.23
N LYS A 204 11.29 -1.47 48.13
CA LYS A 204 11.10 -0.72 46.88
C LYS A 204 9.67 -0.89 46.34
N ARG A 205 8.84 0.16 46.42
CA ARG A 205 7.60 0.26 45.63
C ARG A 205 8.01 0.37 44.16
N LYS A 206 7.74 -0.64 43.34
CA LYS A 206 7.85 -0.51 41.87
C LYS A 206 6.85 0.56 41.42
N SER A 207 7.34 1.66 40.85
CA SER A 207 6.52 2.49 39.98
C SER A 207 6.01 1.61 38.84
N GLN A 208 4.72 1.71 38.53
CA GLN A 208 4.11 1.03 37.39
C GLN A 208 3.64 2.11 36.42
N THR A 209 4.17 2.09 35.21
CA THR A 209 3.73 2.99 34.15
C THR A 209 2.22 2.82 33.91
N PRO A 210 1.46 3.90 33.75
CA PRO A 210 0.07 3.81 33.32
C PRO A 210 0.01 3.18 31.93
N GLN A 211 -0.94 2.27 31.69
CA GLN A 211 -1.14 1.67 30.37
C GLN A 211 -2.41 2.23 29.74
N GLN A 212 -2.30 2.81 28.55
CA GLN A 212 -3.45 3.32 27.82
C GLN A 212 -4.25 2.17 27.19
N CYS A 213 -5.58 2.27 27.16
CA CYS A 213 -6.41 1.33 26.42
C CYS A 213 -6.34 1.61 24.91
N PRO A 214 -5.99 0.62 24.06
CA PRO A 214 -5.92 0.83 22.61
C PRO A 214 -7.29 1.00 21.93
N VAL A 215 -8.41 0.80 22.64
CA VAL A 215 -9.77 0.89 22.05
C VAL A 215 -10.50 2.19 22.42
N CYS A 216 -10.44 2.62 23.68
CA CYS A 216 -11.11 3.85 24.13
C CYS A 216 -10.16 4.88 24.78
N GLN A 217 -8.84 4.73 24.56
CA GLN A 217 -7.78 5.66 24.96
C GLN A 217 -7.68 5.98 26.48
N LYS A 218 -8.51 5.35 27.32
CA LYS A 218 -8.53 5.56 28.77
C LYS A 218 -7.25 5.04 29.43
N ILE A 219 -6.64 5.86 30.27
CA ILE A 219 -5.41 5.52 30.99
C ILE A 219 -5.74 4.60 32.18
N ILE A 220 -5.05 3.45 32.26
CA ILE A 220 -5.28 2.41 33.26
C ILE A 220 -4.04 2.24 34.14
N HIS A 221 -4.14 2.68 35.39
CA HIS A 221 -3.03 2.64 36.35
C HIS A 221 -2.89 1.26 37.02
N GLY A 222 -1.96 0.44 36.54
CA GLY A 222 -1.44 -0.75 37.24
C GLY A 222 -1.62 -2.07 36.50
N ALA A 223 -0.62 -2.95 36.65
CA ALA A 223 -0.52 -4.23 35.95
C ALA A 223 -1.75 -5.14 36.19
N GLY A 224 -2.17 -5.86 35.16
CA GLY A 224 -3.34 -6.75 35.21
C GLY A 224 -4.71 -6.04 35.24
N LYS A 225 -4.76 -4.70 35.27
CA LYS A 225 -6.01 -3.95 35.09
C LYS A 225 -6.38 -3.73 33.62
N LEU A 226 -5.41 -3.56 32.71
CA LEU A 226 -5.69 -3.38 31.28
C LEU A 226 -6.42 -4.60 30.65
N PRO A 227 -5.97 -5.86 30.79
CA PRO A 227 -6.71 -7.02 30.26
C PRO A 227 -8.13 -7.17 30.85
N ARG A 228 -8.34 -6.71 32.10
CA ARG A 228 -9.66 -6.67 32.73
C ARG A 228 -10.56 -5.57 32.14
N HIS A 229 -9.97 -4.45 31.74
CA HIS A 229 -10.69 -3.38 31.04
C HIS A 229 -11.02 -3.77 29.60
N MET A 230 -10.14 -4.48 28.88
CA MET A 230 -10.41 -4.91 27.50
C MET A 230 -11.73 -5.70 27.34
N ARG A 231 -12.19 -6.38 28.40
CA ARG A 231 -13.50 -7.06 28.43
C ARG A 231 -14.73 -6.16 28.34
N THR A 232 -14.59 -4.85 28.55
CA THR A 232 -15.67 -3.89 28.23
C THR A 232 -15.82 -3.67 26.72
N HIS A 233 -14.79 -4.04 25.94
CA HIS A 233 -14.73 -3.87 24.49
C HIS A 233 -14.92 -5.20 23.74
N THR A 234 -14.35 -6.30 24.25
CA THR A 234 -14.53 -7.64 23.67
C THR A 234 -15.84 -8.33 24.07
N GLY A 235 -16.56 -7.77 25.06
CA GLY A 235 -17.82 -8.35 25.57
C GLY A 235 -17.65 -9.64 26.39
N GLU A 236 -16.41 -10.12 26.61
CA GLU A 236 -16.11 -11.36 27.31
C GLU A 236 -16.71 -11.45 28.72
N LYS A 237 -17.55 -12.47 28.94
CA LYS A 237 -18.12 -12.84 30.25
C LYS A 237 -17.63 -14.23 30.68
N PRO A 238 -16.38 -14.37 31.19
CA PRO A 238 -15.78 -15.67 31.49
C PRO A 238 -16.19 -16.28 32.84
N PHE A 239 -16.95 -15.57 33.67
CA PHE A 239 -17.38 -16.07 34.99
C PHE A 239 -18.88 -16.40 34.95
N GLU A 240 -19.23 -17.67 35.03
CA GLU A 240 -20.61 -18.16 34.93
C GLU A 240 -21.17 -18.53 36.30
N CYS A 241 -22.45 -18.24 36.56
CA CYS A 241 -23.14 -18.71 37.74
C CYS A 241 -23.64 -20.15 37.53
N SER A 242 -23.13 -21.10 38.30
CA SER A 242 -23.53 -22.51 38.26
C SER A 242 -25.01 -22.74 38.58
N THR A 243 -25.68 -21.80 39.25
CA THR A 243 -27.10 -21.91 39.63
C THR A 243 -28.06 -21.37 38.57
N CYS A 244 -27.62 -20.47 37.66
CA CYS A 244 -28.52 -19.81 36.71
C CYS A 244 -27.93 -19.51 35.32
N GLY A 245 -26.72 -19.98 34.99
CA GLY A 245 -26.07 -19.79 33.68
C GLY A 245 -25.66 -18.34 33.35
N VAL A 246 -26.06 -17.35 34.16
CA VAL A 246 -25.75 -15.94 33.90
C VAL A 246 -24.24 -15.72 33.95
N ARG A 247 -23.70 -15.14 32.87
CA ARG A 247 -22.27 -14.86 32.71
C ARG A 247 -21.93 -13.42 33.11
N PHE A 248 -20.78 -13.24 33.75
CA PHE A 248 -20.26 -11.96 34.27
C PHE A 248 -18.84 -11.67 33.77
N THR A 249 -18.51 -10.39 33.60
CA THR A 249 -17.17 -9.93 33.20
C THR A 249 -16.14 -9.99 34.35
N ARG A 250 -16.59 -10.04 35.61
CA ARG A 250 -15.77 -9.94 36.84
C ARG A 250 -16.24 -10.91 37.93
N MET A 251 -15.33 -11.73 38.45
CA MET A 251 -15.55 -12.67 39.57
C MET A 251 -16.18 -12.00 40.82
N LEU A 252 -15.82 -10.75 41.12
CA LEU A 252 -16.41 -10.01 42.25
C LEU A 252 -17.91 -9.72 42.06
N THR A 253 -18.38 -9.58 40.82
CA THR A 253 -19.81 -9.38 40.52
C THR A 253 -20.58 -10.70 40.73
N LEU A 254 -20.03 -11.81 40.24
CA LEU A 254 -20.58 -13.16 40.50
C LEU A 254 -20.65 -13.45 42.01
N ARG A 255 -19.58 -13.17 42.78
CA ARG A 255 -19.56 -13.35 44.23
C ARG A 255 -20.60 -12.50 44.97
N ARG A 256 -20.84 -11.26 44.53
CA ARG A 256 -21.92 -10.41 45.09
C ARG A 256 -23.31 -10.97 44.78
N MET A 257 -23.52 -11.45 43.55
CA MET A 257 -24.78 -12.08 43.14
C MET A 257 -25.08 -13.33 43.99
N LEU A 258 -24.11 -14.24 44.12
CA LEU A 258 -24.24 -15.45 44.95
C LEU A 258 -24.51 -15.14 46.44
N ALA A 259 -23.92 -14.07 46.98
CA ALA A 259 -24.21 -13.61 48.34
C ALA A 259 -25.63 -13.03 48.47
N SER A 260 -26.12 -12.29 47.47
CA SER A 260 -27.48 -11.74 47.47
C SER A 260 -28.59 -12.79 47.29
N THR A 261 -28.30 -13.95 46.69
CA THR A 261 -29.26 -15.05 46.52
C THR A 261 -29.33 -16.02 47.71
N GLY A 262 -28.76 -15.65 48.88
CA GLY A 262 -28.82 -16.48 50.09
C GLY A 262 -28.07 -17.83 50.01
N ALA A 263 -27.23 -18.04 48.98
CA ALA A 263 -26.61 -19.33 48.66
C ALA A 263 -25.39 -19.65 49.55
N HIS A 264 -25.59 -19.63 50.87
CA HIS A 264 -24.54 -19.90 51.87
C HIS A 264 -24.45 -21.38 52.27
N SER A 265 -23.86 -22.21 51.41
CA SER A 265 -23.28 -23.50 51.84
C SER A 265 -22.10 -23.96 50.97
N ALA A 266 -21.08 -24.51 51.63
CA ALA A 266 -19.99 -25.40 51.14
C ALA A 266 -19.11 -25.03 49.91
N ALA A 267 -19.49 -24.12 49.00
CA ALA A 267 -18.82 -23.97 47.69
C ALA A 267 -17.64 -22.98 47.64
N ALA A 268 -17.20 -22.42 48.77
CA ALA A 268 -16.28 -21.26 48.79
C ALA A 268 -14.80 -21.57 49.14
N GLN A 269 -14.46 -22.81 49.52
CA GLN A 269 -13.16 -23.15 50.15
C GLN A 269 -12.35 -24.23 49.41
N GLN A 270 -12.26 -24.16 48.07
CA GLN A 270 -11.24 -24.89 47.32
C GLN A 270 -10.60 -23.99 46.24
N CYS A 271 -9.46 -23.38 46.60
CA CYS A 271 -8.62 -22.61 45.69
C CYS A 271 -7.14 -22.74 46.09
N VAL A 272 -6.40 -23.55 45.32
CA VAL A 272 -4.92 -23.57 45.20
C VAL A 272 -4.11 -24.04 46.42
N SER A 273 -3.65 -25.29 46.39
CA SER A 273 -2.20 -25.59 46.38
C SER A 273 -1.92 -27.00 45.82
N PRO A 274 -0.72 -27.30 45.26
CA PRO A 274 -0.55 -28.43 44.36
C PRO A 274 0.19 -29.63 45.00
N HIS A 275 -0.52 -30.70 45.40
CA HIS A 275 0.06 -32.05 45.56
C HIS A 275 -0.97 -33.18 45.77
N LEU A 276 -1.92 -33.39 44.84
CA LEU A 276 -2.61 -34.70 44.69
C LEU A 276 -3.38 -34.79 43.35
N ALA A 277 -2.65 -35.00 42.24
CA ALA A 277 -3.21 -35.15 40.89
C ALA A 277 -2.69 -36.43 40.21
N GLN A 278 -2.76 -37.55 40.93
CA GLN A 278 -2.39 -38.87 40.43
C GLN A 278 -3.52 -39.85 40.79
N ARG A 279 -3.94 -40.66 39.80
CA ARG A 279 -5.20 -41.45 39.74
C ARG A 279 -6.42 -40.60 39.33
N TYR A 280 -7.33 -41.22 38.60
CA TYR A 280 -8.54 -40.64 37.97
C TYR A 280 -8.31 -39.56 36.90
N SER A 281 -7.46 -39.89 35.92
CA SER A 281 -7.52 -39.29 34.58
C SER A 281 -7.64 -40.37 33.51
N THR A 282 -8.83 -40.96 33.40
CA THR A 282 -9.31 -41.62 32.17
C THR A 282 -10.23 -40.70 31.37
N ALA A 283 -9.99 -39.39 31.44
CA ALA A 283 -10.49 -38.47 30.43
C ALA A 283 -9.87 -38.86 29.07
N ALA A 284 -10.67 -38.80 28.01
CA ALA A 284 -10.14 -39.02 26.66
C ALA A 284 -9.03 -38.00 26.39
N LYS A 285 -7.84 -38.50 26.02
CA LYS A 285 -6.79 -37.62 25.47
C LYS A 285 -7.33 -37.03 24.17
N GLN A 286 -7.79 -35.78 24.22
CA GLN A 286 -7.64 -34.92 23.06
C GLN A 286 -6.14 -34.92 22.74
N GLN A 287 -5.76 -35.56 21.63
CA GLN A 287 -4.43 -35.38 21.09
C GLN A 287 -4.38 -33.91 20.66
N GLU A 288 -3.58 -33.10 21.37
CA GLU A 288 -3.07 -31.87 20.77
C GLU A 288 -2.29 -32.33 19.54
N ASN A 289 -2.87 -32.15 18.35
CA ASN A 289 -2.19 -32.45 17.10
C ASN A 289 -0.86 -31.68 17.11
N PRO A 290 0.27 -32.32 16.77
CA PRO A 290 1.57 -31.68 16.84
C PRO A 290 1.54 -30.40 15.99
N LYS A 291 1.72 -29.24 16.64
CA LYS A 291 1.69 -27.95 15.94
C LYS A 291 2.77 -27.96 14.86
N LYS A 292 2.39 -27.67 13.61
CA LYS A 292 3.30 -27.54 12.47
C LYS A 292 4.46 -26.60 12.83
N THR A 293 5.70 -27.05 12.63
CA THR A 293 6.93 -26.30 12.98
C THR A 293 7.72 -25.87 11.74
N THR A 294 7.58 -26.59 10.62
CA THR A 294 8.19 -26.28 9.32
C THR A 294 7.12 -25.71 8.38
N PHE A 295 7.43 -24.64 7.65
CA PHE A 295 6.49 -23.90 6.80
C PHE A 295 7.12 -23.65 5.42
N GLY A 296 6.33 -23.82 4.37
CA GLY A 296 6.83 -24.04 3.00
C GLY A 296 7.40 -25.45 2.79
N PRO A 297 7.66 -25.84 1.53
CA PRO A 297 7.17 -25.21 0.31
C PRO A 297 5.66 -25.46 0.09
N LEU A 298 4.98 -24.45 -0.45
CA LEU A 298 3.59 -24.49 -0.88
C LEU A 298 3.46 -25.31 -2.18
N SER A 299 2.43 -26.16 -2.25
CA SER A 299 2.13 -26.93 -3.45
C SER A 299 1.51 -26.06 -4.54
N ASP A 300 1.74 -26.37 -5.82
CA ASP A 300 1.17 -25.58 -6.93
C ASP A 300 -0.37 -25.63 -6.95
N GLN A 301 -0.98 -26.72 -6.48
CA GLN A 301 -2.44 -26.81 -6.30
C GLN A 301 -2.98 -26.01 -5.10
N ASP A 302 -2.14 -25.55 -4.17
CA ASP A 302 -2.54 -24.68 -3.05
C ASP A 302 -2.32 -23.19 -3.32
N ARG A 303 -1.63 -22.84 -4.42
CA ARG A 303 -1.52 -21.46 -4.90
C ARG A 303 -2.90 -20.93 -5.33
N ILE A 304 -3.20 -19.69 -4.97
CA ILE A 304 -4.45 -18.98 -5.33
C ILE A 304 -4.26 -18.20 -6.64
N PHE A 305 -3.07 -17.64 -6.86
CA PHE A 305 -2.71 -16.82 -8.01
C PHE A 305 -2.09 -17.66 -9.12
N THR A 306 -2.89 -18.60 -9.64
CA THR A 306 -2.44 -19.64 -10.58
C THR A 306 -2.02 -19.15 -11.97
N ASN A 307 -2.22 -17.86 -12.30
CA ASN A 307 -1.63 -17.24 -13.49
C ASN A 307 -0.72 -16.04 -13.18
N LEU A 308 -0.16 -15.94 -11.97
CA LEU A 308 0.72 -14.85 -11.53
C LEU A 308 1.78 -14.40 -12.57
N TYR A 309 2.32 -15.34 -13.35
CA TYR A 309 3.36 -15.12 -14.36
C TYR A 309 2.85 -14.86 -15.79
N GLY A 310 1.54 -14.69 -16.01
CA GLY A 310 0.96 -14.39 -17.33
C GLY A 310 1.16 -15.48 -18.39
N ARG A 311 1.40 -16.73 -17.98
CA ARG A 311 1.68 -17.86 -18.90
C ARG A 311 0.42 -18.42 -19.57
N HIS A 312 -0.75 -18.12 -19.01
CA HIS A 312 -2.04 -18.48 -19.54
C HIS A 312 -2.84 -17.24 -19.91
N ASP A 313 -3.79 -17.44 -20.81
CA ASP A 313 -4.96 -16.61 -21.11
C ASP A 313 -5.54 -15.93 -19.84
N TRP A 314 -5.45 -14.60 -19.75
CA TRP A 314 -5.91 -13.83 -18.59
C TRP A 314 -7.39 -13.40 -18.66
N SER A 315 -8.04 -13.57 -19.81
CA SER A 315 -9.45 -13.20 -20.03
C SER A 315 -10.41 -14.13 -19.29
N LEU A 316 -11.71 -13.82 -19.34
CA LEU A 316 -12.77 -14.61 -18.72
C LEU A 316 -12.72 -16.08 -19.17
N LYS A 317 -12.45 -16.33 -20.45
CA LYS A 317 -12.32 -17.68 -21.00
C LYS A 317 -11.20 -18.46 -20.29
N GLY A 318 -10.09 -17.79 -19.96
CA GLY A 318 -8.96 -18.37 -19.23
C GLY A 318 -9.22 -18.52 -17.73
N ALA A 319 -9.81 -17.49 -17.12
CA ALA A 319 -10.16 -17.46 -15.69
C ALA A 319 -11.14 -18.58 -15.30
N LEU A 320 -12.16 -18.82 -16.13
CA LEU A 320 -13.11 -19.93 -15.96
C LEU A 320 -12.39 -21.30 -15.97
N ARG A 321 -11.35 -21.49 -16.80
CA ARG A 321 -10.54 -22.73 -16.80
C ARG A 321 -9.68 -22.90 -15.54
N ARG A 322 -9.40 -21.81 -14.80
CA ARG A 322 -8.68 -21.83 -13.51
C ARG A 322 -9.62 -21.92 -12.30
N GLY A 323 -10.93 -21.99 -12.50
CA GLY A 323 -11.93 -22.07 -11.42
C GLY A 323 -12.29 -20.72 -10.80
N ASP A 324 -11.94 -19.60 -11.42
CA ASP A 324 -12.53 -18.30 -11.10
C ASP A 324 -13.95 -18.22 -11.67
N TRP A 325 -14.82 -17.44 -11.01
CA TRP A 325 -16.29 -17.42 -11.23
C TRP A 325 -17.01 -18.76 -10.99
N TYR A 326 -16.33 -19.79 -10.47
CA TYR A 326 -16.97 -21.05 -10.12
C TYR A 326 -17.79 -20.93 -8.83
N LYS A 327 -19.09 -21.23 -8.94
CA LYS A 327 -20.09 -21.22 -7.87
C LYS A 327 -20.23 -19.90 -7.09
N THR A 328 -19.93 -18.77 -7.76
CA THR A 328 -20.08 -17.43 -7.19
C THR A 328 -21.53 -17.16 -6.81
N LYS A 329 -22.51 -17.57 -7.63
CA LYS A 329 -23.95 -17.44 -7.33
C LYS A 329 -24.30 -18.09 -5.99
N GLU A 330 -23.85 -19.31 -5.75
CA GLU A 330 -24.09 -20.05 -4.51
C GLU A 330 -23.38 -19.42 -3.31
N ILE A 331 -22.17 -18.85 -3.50
CA ILE A 331 -21.49 -18.06 -2.47
C ILE A 331 -22.32 -16.82 -2.09
N LEU A 332 -22.87 -16.10 -3.06
CA LEU A 332 -23.69 -14.90 -2.83
C LEU A 332 -25.05 -15.20 -2.17
N LEU A 333 -25.65 -16.34 -2.51
CA LEU A 333 -26.92 -16.82 -1.97
C LEU A 333 -26.81 -17.37 -0.53
N LYS A 334 -25.64 -17.84 -0.10
CA LYS A 334 -25.37 -18.17 1.33
C LYS A 334 -25.37 -16.93 2.23
N GLY A 335 -25.31 -15.73 1.67
CA GLY A 335 -25.52 -14.47 2.38
C GLY A 335 -24.30 -13.94 3.14
N THR A 336 -24.44 -12.69 3.57
CA THR A 336 -23.39 -11.84 4.16
C THR A 336 -22.70 -12.49 5.38
N ASP A 337 -23.48 -13.02 6.33
CA ASP A 337 -22.91 -13.57 7.57
C ASP A 337 -22.11 -14.85 7.36
N TRP A 338 -22.48 -15.70 6.39
CA TRP A 338 -21.67 -16.88 6.05
C TRP A 338 -20.33 -16.48 5.43
N ILE A 339 -20.33 -15.55 4.46
CA ILE A 339 -19.09 -15.06 3.84
C ILE A 339 -18.18 -14.40 4.89
N LEU A 340 -18.74 -13.55 5.75
CA LEU A 340 -18.00 -12.95 6.87
C LEU A 340 -17.47 -14.01 7.85
N ASN A 341 -18.21 -15.09 8.09
CA ASN A 341 -17.76 -16.16 8.97
C ASN A 341 -16.60 -16.97 8.36
N GLU A 342 -16.68 -17.40 7.09
CA GLU A 342 -15.56 -18.09 6.42
C GLU A 342 -14.28 -17.23 6.42
N VAL A 343 -14.40 -15.93 6.13
CA VAL A 343 -13.24 -15.02 6.16
C VAL A 343 -12.69 -14.81 7.58
N LYS A 344 -13.53 -14.86 8.63
CA LYS A 344 -13.05 -14.89 10.02
C LYS A 344 -12.35 -16.21 10.37
N VAL A 345 -12.95 -17.35 10.01
CA VAL A 345 -12.41 -18.70 10.24
C VAL A 345 -11.07 -18.89 9.51
N SER A 346 -10.90 -18.28 8.34
CA SER A 346 -9.64 -18.31 7.57
C SER A 346 -8.44 -17.65 8.27
N GLY A 347 -8.67 -16.82 9.29
CA GLY A 347 -7.60 -16.04 9.93
C GLY A 347 -6.96 -14.97 9.04
N LEU A 348 -7.52 -14.68 7.85
CA LEU A 348 -6.96 -13.75 6.87
C LEU A 348 -6.70 -12.36 7.47
N ARG A 349 -5.43 -11.96 7.49
CA ARG A 349 -4.95 -10.61 7.85
C ARG A 349 -4.66 -9.78 6.59
N GLY A 350 -5.01 -8.50 6.63
CA GLY A 350 -4.92 -7.58 5.50
C GLY A 350 -3.51 -7.48 4.91
N ARG A 351 -3.40 -7.74 3.60
CA ARG A 351 -2.15 -7.98 2.87
C ARG A 351 -1.46 -6.73 2.30
N GLY A 352 -1.93 -5.54 2.65
CA GLY A 352 -1.40 -4.25 2.19
C GLY A 352 -0.53 -3.49 3.20
N GLY A 353 0.02 -4.15 4.23
CA GLY A 353 0.82 -3.47 5.27
C GLY A 353 0.39 -3.82 6.69
N ALA A 354 -0.69 -3.17 7.15
CA ALA A 354 -1.08 -3.12 8.56
C ALA A 354 -1.52 -4.45 9.21
N GLY A 355 -1.68 -5.54 8.45
CA GLY A 355 -1.94 -6.88 9.00
C GLY A 355 -3.23 -7.03 9.83
N PHE A 356 -4.20 -6.12 9.70
CA PHE A 356 -5.44 -6.13 10.48
C PHE A 356 -6.35 -7.31 10.08
N PRO A 357 -7.04 -8.01 11.02
CA PRO A 357 -7.92 -9.14 10.68
C PRO A 357 -9.07 -8.76 9.73
N THR A 358 -9.06 -9.32 8.52
CA THR A 358 -9.93 -8.91 7.41
C THR A 358 -11.40 -9.15 7.70
N GLY A 359 -11.76 -10.35 8.20
CA GLY A 359 -13.14 -10.69 8.56
C GLY A 359 -13.69 -9.87 9.74
N MET A 360 -12.82 -9.27 10.56
CA MET A 360 -13.23 -8.26 11.55
C MET A 360 -13.47 -6.90 10.88
N LYS A 361 -12.56 -6.46 9.99
CA LYS A 361 -12.69 -5.18 9.28
C LYS A 361 -13.98 -5.11 8.46
N TRP A 362 -14.26 -6.15 7.68
CA TRP A 362 -15.49 -6.25 6.87
C TRP A 362 -16.74 -6.32 7.75
N GLY A 363 -16.62 -6.93 8.93
CA GLY A 363 -17.69 -6.96 9.94
C GLY A 363 -18.13 -5.59 10.44
N PHE A 364 -17.28 -4.55 10.36
CA PHE A 364 -17.67 -3.17 10.73
C PHE A 364 -18.73 -2.58 9.77
N MET A 365 -18.85 -3.12 8.55
CA MET A 365 -19.86 -2.70 7.57
C MET A 365 -21.23 -3.36 7.81
N ASN A 366 -21.30 -4.40 8.64
CA ASN A 366 -22.53 -5.16 8.92
C ASN A 366 -23.42 -4.45 9.96
N LYS A 367 -23.80 -3.21 9.61
CA LYS A 367 -24.79 -2.36 10.29
C LYS A 367 -26.07 -2.31 9.43
N PRO A 368 -27.25 -2.02 10.02
CA PRO A 368 -28.44 -1.66 9.24
C PRO A 368 -28.14 -0.53 8.23
N SER A 369 -28.94 -0.44 7.16
CA SER A 369 -28.85 0.72 6.26
C SER A 369 -29.46 1.95 6.96
N ASP A 370 -28.79 3.09 6.84
CA ASP A 370 -29.27 4.41 7.28
C ASP A 370 -29.75 5.27 6.09
N GLY A 371 -30.00 4.63 4.94
CA GLY A 371 -30.35 5.29 3.68
C GLY A 371 -29.15 5.60 2.79
N ARG A 372 -27.92 5.65 3.33
CA ARG A 372 -26.70 5.81 2.51
C ARG A 372 -26.37 4.48 1.80
N PRO A 373 -25.93 4.51 0.53
CA PRO A 373 -25.29 3.35 -0.09
C PRO A 373 -24.02 3.00 0.68
N LYS A 374 -23.53 1.77 0.52
CA LYS A 374 -22.26 1.32 1.09
C LYS A 374 -21.29 0.99 -0.02
N TYR A 375 -19.98 1.18 0.19
CA TYR A 375 -18.98 0.94 -0.83
C TYR A 375 -17.84 0.02 -0.37
N LEU A 376 -17.42 -0.86 -1.28
CA LEU A 376 -16.07 -1.41 -1.26
C LEU A 376 -15.17 -0.45 -2.04
N VAL A 377 -14.00 -0.15 -1.49
CA VAL A 377 -12.94 0.51 -2.25
C VAL A 377 -11.73 -0.41 -2.23
N VAL A 378 -11.25 -0.80 -3.41
CA VAL A 378 -10.05 -1.61 -3.54
C VAL A 378 -8.86 -0.70 -3.72
N ASN A 379 -7.91 -0.81 -2.80
CA ASN A 379 -6.60 -0.19 -2.93
C ASN A 379 -5.74 -1.02 -3.88
N ALA A 380 -5.45 -0.44 -5.04
CA ALA A 380 -4.61 -0.97 -6.10
C ALA A 380 -3.54 0.05 -6.55
N ASP A 381 -3.16 0.97 -5.64
CA ASP A 381 -2.16 2.00 -5.90
C ASP A 381 -0.73 1.43 -5.86
N GLU A 382 -0.41 0.53 -4.91
CA GLU A 382 0.91 -0.13 -4.82
C GLU A 382 2.11 0.83 -5.02
N GLY A 383 2.04 2.02 -4.39
CA GLY A 383 3.14 2.99 -4.41
C GLY A 383 4.42 2.53 -3.69
N GLU A 384 4.32 1.56 -2.77
CA GLU A 384 5.38 1.10 -1.85
C GLU A 384 6.61 0.52 -2.58
N PRO A 385 7.81 1.12 -2.41
CA PRO A 385 9.04 0.61 -2.98
C PRO A 385 9.36 -0.85 -2.62
N GLY A 386 9.75 -1.61 -3.65
CA GLY A 386 9.96 -3.06 -3.60
C GLY A 386 8.69 -3.88 -3.87
N THR A 387 7.51 -3.26 -3.88
CA THR A 387 6.22 -3.96 -4.01
C THR A 387 5.70 -3.92 -5.46
N CYS A 388 5.32 -5.09 -5.98
CA CYS A 388 4.83 -5.27 -7.35
C CYS A 388 3.89 -6.50 -7.50
N LYS A 389 3.21 -6.89 -6.41
CA LYS A 389 2.36 -8.10 -6.33
C LYS A 389 0.93 -7.84 -6.81
N ASP A 390 0.37 -6.69 -6.46
CA ASP A 390 -0.99 -6.29 -6.82
C ASP A 390 -1.06 -5.93 -8.31
N ARG A 391 0.03 -5.38 -8.85
CA ARG A 391 0.29 -5.24 -10.28
C ARG A 391 0.12 -6.56 -11.05
N GLU A 392 0.75 -7.65 -10.61
CA GLU A 392 0.65 -8.93 -11.33
C GLU A 392 -0.76 -9.54 -11.24
N ILE A 393 -1.48 -9.33 -10.12
CA ILE A 393 -2.90 -9.71 -10.01
C ILE A 393 -3.74 -8.95 -11.06
N MET A 394 -3.63 -7.62 -11.13
CA MET A 394 -4.35 -6.80 -12.11
C MET A 394 -3.98 -7.14 -13.56
N ARG A 395 -2.72 -7.52 -13.81
CA ARG A 395 -2.23 -7.76 -15.17
C ARG A 395 -2.58 -9.16 -15.70
N HIS A 396 -2.58 -10.19 -14.85
CA HIS A 396 -2.62 -11.60 -15.28
C HIS A 396 -3.76 -12.44 -14.69
N ASP A 397 -4.36 -12.03 -13.57
CA ASP A 397 -5.55 -12.67 -12.97
C ASP A 397 -6.68 -11.64 -12.62
N PRO A 398 -6.99 -10.63 -13.48
CA PRO A 398 -7.93 -9.56 -13.11
C PRO A 398 -9.34 -10.07 -12.78
N HIS A 399 -9.81 -11.15 -13.42
CA HIS A 399 -11.11 -11.75 -13.08
C HIS A 399 -11.20 -12.25 -11.63
N LYS A 400 -10.09 -12.71 -11.04
CA LYS A 400 -10.02 -13.12 -9.63
C LYS A 400 -10.19 -11.92 -8.70
N LEU A 401 -9.69 -10.75 -9.11
CA LEU A 401 -9.93 -9.48 -8.41
C LEU A 401 -11.37 -9.01 -8.56
N VAL A 402 -11.96 -9.05 -9.77
CA VAL A 402 -13.35 -8.63 -10.02
C VAL A 402 -14.35 -9.54 -9.30
N GLU A 403 -14.13 -10.85 -9.29
CA GLU A 403 -14.92 -11.78 -8.45
C GLU A 403 -14.71 -11.48 -6.96
N GLY A 404 -13.48 -11.20 -6.55
CA GLY A 404 -13.15 -10.75 -5.19
C GLY A 404 -13.94 -9.52 -4.78
N CYS A 405 -14.10 -8.55 -5.68
CA CYS A 405 -14.90 -7.35 -5.45
C CYS A 405 -16.36 -7.69 -5.15
N LEU A 406 -16.96 -8.59 -5.94
CA LEU A 406 -18.35 -9.03 -5.77
C LEU A 406 -18.56 -9.82 -4.47
N VAL A 407 -17.66 -10.76 -4.14
CA VAL A 407 -17.75 -11.57 -2.91
C VAL A 407 -17.52 -10.70 -1.66
N ALA A 408 -16.50 -9.83 -1.66
CA ALA A 408 -16.23 -8.90 -0.56
C ALA A 408 -17.34 -7.84 -0.43
N GLY A 409 -17.87 -7.34 -1.55
CA GLY A 409 -19.01 -6.44 -1.59
C GLY A 409 -20.24 -7.04 -0.92
N ARG A 410 -20.61 -8.28 -1.29
CA ARG A 410 -21.70 -9.03 -0.67
C ARG A 410 -21.48 -9.26 0.84
N ALA A 411 -20.23 -9.49 1.25
CA ALA A 411 -19.83 -9.65 2.65
C ALA A 411 -19.93 -8.35 3.47
N MET A 412 -20.07 -7.19 2.83
CA MET A 412 -20.18 -5.89 3.49
C MET A 412 -21.51 -5.17 3.22
N GLY A 413 -22.37 -5.76 2.38
CA GLY A 413 -23.60 -5.11 1.91
C GLY A 413 -23.33 -3.88 1.04
N ALA A 414 -22.20 -3.85 0.32
CA ALA A 414 -21.86 -2.77 -0.59
C ALA A 414 -22.80 -2.75 -1.81
N HIS A 415 -22.96 -1.58 -2.42
CA HIS A 415 -23.71 -1.40 -3.67
C HIS A 415 -22.78 -1.43 -4.90
N ALA A 416 -21.53 -1.01 -4.74
CA ALA A 416 -20.50 -1.10 -5.77
C ALA A 416 -19.10 -1.25 -5.18
N ALA A 417 -18.15 -1.66 -6.02
CA ALA A 417 -16.72 -1.53 -5.81
C ALA A 417 -16.13 -0.39 -6.64
N TYR A 418 -15.23 0.39 -6.05
CA TYR A 418 -14.30 1.25 -6.79
C TYR A 418 -12.89 0.68 -6.66
N ILE A 419 -12.28 0.27 -7.78
CA ILE A 419 -10.87 -0.14 -7.82
C ILE A 419 -10.03 1.10 -8.12
N TYR A 420 -9.31 1.61 -7.13
CA TYR A 420 -8.41 2.75 -7.27
C TYR A 420 -7.02 2.23 -7.67
N ILE A 421 -6.71 2.30 -8.96
CA ILE A 421 -5.49 1.79 -9.58
C ILE A 421 -4.44 2.91 -9.68
N ARG A 422 -3.17 2.57 -9.48
CA ARG A 422 -2.03 3.48 -9.65
C ARG A 422 -2.10 4.24 -10.99
N GLY A 423 -1.67 5.51 -11.00
CA GLY A 423 -1.64 6.31 -12.23
C GLY A 423 -0.73 5.70 -13.31
N GLU A 424 0.44 5.22 -12.91
CA GLU A 424 1.46 4.65 -13.79
C GLU A 424 1.05 3.28 -14.37
N PHE A 425 0.12 2.58 -13.72
CA PHE A 425 -0.37 1.25 -14.14
C PHE A 425 -1.47 1.35 -15.21
N TYR A 426 -1.21 2.09 -16.30
CA TYR A 426 -2.18 2.28 -17.37
C TYR A 426 -2.57 0.98 -18.09
N ASN A 427 -1.59 0.09 -18.34
CA ASN A 427 -1.84 -1.17 -19.04
C ASN A 427 -2.61 -2.16 -18.16
N GLU A 428 -2.25 -2.24 -16.87
CA GLU A 428 -2.89 -3.10 -15.88
C GLU A 428 -4.31 -2.61 -15.54
N SER A 429 -4.52 -1.28 -15.52
CA SER A 429 -5.86 -0.67 -15.48
C SER A 429 -6.68 -0.99 -16.72
N SER A 430 -6.05 -1.01 -17.91
CA SER A 430 -6.72 -1.34 -19.16
C SER A 430 -7.13 -2.82 -19.22
N ASN A 431 -6.24 -3.74 -18.84
CA ASN A 431 -6.56 -5.16 -18.68
C ASN A 431 -7.69 -5.38 -17.66
N THR A 432 -7.63 -4.68 -16.52
CA THR A 432 -8.70 -4.75 -15.50
C THR A 432 -10.04 -4.25 -16.04
N GLN A 433 -10.06 -3.15 -16.81
CA GLN A 433 -11.28 -2.65 -17.43
C GLN A 433 -11.81 -3.61 -18.51
N VAL A 434 -10.95 -4.28 -19.30
CA VAL A 434 -11.39 -5.32 -20.25
C VAL A 434 -12.03 -6.50 -19.51
N ALA A 435 -11.41 -6.98 -18.43
CA ALA A 435 -11.98 -8.05 -17.61
C ALA A 435 -13.31 -7.65 -16.93
N ILE A 436 -13.46 -6.39 -16.52
CA ILE A 436 -14.73 -5.84 -16.04
C ILE A 436 -15.78 -5.84 -17.16
N ASN A 437 -15.43 -5.38 -18.37
CA ASN A 437 -16.34 -5.37 -19.52
C ASN A 437 -16.78 -6.79 -19.90
N GLU A 438 -15.88 -7.78 -19.88
CA GLU A 438 -16.21 -9.20 -20.07
C GLU A 438 -17.13 -9.73 -18.96
N ALA A 439 -16.92 -9.34 -17.70
CA ALA A 439 -17.77 -9.74 -16.59
C ALA A 439 -19.18 -9.11 -16.66
N TYR A 440 -19.30 -7.86 -17.10
CA TYR A 440 -20.60 -7.24 -17.40
C TYR A 440 -21.31 -7.94 -18.57
N ALA A 441 -20.60 -8.19 -19.68
CA ALA A 441 -21.17 -8.87 -20.85
C ALA A 441 -21.65 -10.31 -20.55
N ALA A 442 -21.02 -10.98 -19.58
CA ALA A 442 -21.41 -12.30 -19.11
C ALA A 442 -22.47 -12.30 -17.98
N GLY A 443 -22.95 -11.13 -17.53
CA GLY A 443 -23.91 -11.01 -16.42
C GLY A 443 -23.36 -11.42 -15.04
N LEU A 444 -22.03 -11.40 -14.88
CA LEU A 444 -21.33 -11.78 -13.64
C LEU A 444 -21.30 -10.63 -12.63
N ILE A 445 -21.36 -9.38 -13.11
CA ILE A 445 -21.49 -8.15 -12.32
C ILE A 445 -22.55 -7.22 -12.94
N GLY A 446 -22.86 -6.12 -12.25
CA GLY A 446 -23.94 -5.21 -12.57
C GLY A 446 -25.27 -5.64 -11.96
N LYS A 447 -26.36 -5.37 -12.66
CA LYS A 447 -27.71 -5.75 -12.24
C LYS A 447 -27.86 -7.28 -12.20
N ASN A 448 -28.36 -7.82 -11.09
CA ASN A 448 -28.55 -9.25 -10.86
C ASN A 448 -27.25 -10.06 -11.07
N ALA A 449 -26.15 -9.61 -10.47
CA ALA A 449 -24.81 -10.19 -10.59
C ALA A 449 -24.81 -11.72 -10.36
N CYS A 450 -24.21 -12.47 -11.29
CA CYS A 450 -24.23 -13.95 -11.34
C CYS A 450 -25.65 -14.57 -11.28
N GLY A 451 -26.70 -13.82 -11.64
CA GLY A 451 -28.09 -14.25 -11.52
C GLY A 451 -28.52 -14.53 -10.07
N SER A 452 -27.96 -13.82 -9.08
CA SER A 452 -28.14 -14.09 -7.64
C SER A 452 -29.19 -13.24 -6.92
N GLY A 453 -29.79 -12.25 -7.59
CA GLY A 453 -30.70 -11.26 -7.00
C GLY A 453 -30.01 -10.09 -6.29
N TYR A 454 -28.69 -9.94 -6.46
CA TYR A 454 -27.87 -8.87 -5.89
C TYR A 454 -27.34 -7.97 -7.00
N ASP A 455 -27.62 -6.67 -6.93
CA ASP A 455 -27.12 -5.66 -7.87
C ASP A 455 -25.77 -5.11 -7.36
N PHE A 456 -24.71 -5.21 -8.17
CA PHE A 456 -23.36 -4.81 -7.77
C PHE A 456 -22.46 -4.37 -8.94
N ASP A 457 -22.15 -3.08 -9.00
CA ASP A 457 -21.28 -2.50 -10.03
C ASP A 457 -19.79 -2.48 -9.64
N VAL A 458 -18.90 -2.45 -10.64
CA VAL A 458 -17.45 -2.36 -10.45
C VAL A 458 -16.86 -1.26 -11.33
N PHE A 459 -16.42 -0.18 -10.69
CA PHE A 459 -15.81 0.99 -11.32
C PHE A 459 -14.29 0.96 -11.18
N VAL A 460 -13.57 1.45 -12.19
CA VAL A 460 -12.13 1.72 -12.11
C VAL A 460 -11.92 3.23 -11.98
N MET A 461 -11.12 3.64 -11.00
CA MET A 461 -10.58 5.00 -10.89
C MET A 461 -9.06 4.91 -10.96
N ARG A 462 -8.40 5.91 -11.57
CA ARG A 462 -6.94 5.97 -11.65
C ARG A 462 -6.39 7.14 -10.83
N GLY A 463 -5.35 6.87 -10.06
CA GLY A 463 -4.50 7.88 -9.44
C GLY A 463 -3.59 8.59 -10.45
N ALA A 464 -2.63 9.36 -9.95
CA ALA A 464 -1.76 10.22 -10.77
C ALA A 464 -0.31 10.32 -10.24
N GLY A 465 0.26 9.22 -9.73
CA GLY A 465 1.64 9.18 -9.22
C GLY A 465 1.81 9.90 -7.88
N ALA A 466 1.23 9.33 -6.82
CA ALA A 466 1.38 9.82 -5.45
C ALA A 466 1.12 8.69 -4.44
N TYR A 467 2.18 8.13 -3.86
CA TYR A 467 2.14 6.99 -2.93
C TYR A 467 1.28 7.23 -1.68
N ILE A 468 1.17 8.48 -1.23
CA ILE A 468 0.25 8.86 -0.14
C ILE A 468 -1.23 8.56 -0.49
N CYS A 469 -1.62 8.55 -1.77
CA CYS A 469 -2.95 8.10 -2.19
C CYS A 469 -3.15 6.58 -2.04
N GLY A 470 -2.12 5.82 -1.70
CA GLY A 470 -2.21 4.44 -1.23
C GLY A 470 -2.62 4.31 0.25
N GLU A 471 -2.71 5.40 1.03
CA GLU A 471 -3.29 5.37 2.38
C GLU A 471 -4.82 5.36 2.31
N GLU A 472 -5.46 4.52 3.13
CA GLU A 472 -6.91 4.28 3.14
C GLU A 472 -7.81 5.54 3.08
N THR A 473 -7.50 6.61 3.82
CA THR A 473 -8.31 7.84 3.79
C THR A 473 -7.85 8.87 2.77
N ALA A 474 -6.56 8.94 2.46
CA ALA A 474 -6.05 9.75 1.34
C ALA A 474 -6.59 9.25 -0.01
N LEU A 475 -6.69 7.93 -0.17
CA LEU A 475 -7.30 7.25 -1.31
C LEU A 475 -8.76 7.68 -1.48
N ILE A 476 -9.52 7.69 -0.39
CA ILE A 476 -10.91 8.16 -0.36
C ILE A 476 -11.03 9.63 -0.78
N GLU A 477 -10.19 10.53 -0.24
CA GLU A 477 -10.20 11.96 -0.64
C GLU A 477 -9.78 12.15 -2.12
N SER A 478 -8.83 11.36 -2.62
CA SER A 478 -8.40 11.36 -4.03
C SER A 478 -9.52 10.88 -4.97
N LEU A 479 -10.24 9.83 -4.59
CA LEU A 479 -11.40 9.30 -5.31
C LEU A 479 -12.57 10.31 -5.33
N GLU A 480 -12.75 11.07 -4.25
CA GLU A 480 -13.67 12.22 -4.18
C GLU A 480 -13.22 13.45 -5.00
N GLY A 481 -12.13 13.35 -5.78
CA GLY A 481 -11.65 14.43 -6.65
C GLY A 481 -10.90 15.54 -5.93
N LYS A 482 -10.49 15.32 -4.67
CA LYS A 482 -9.71 16.26 -3.87
C LYS A 482 -8.22 15.90 -3.92
N GLN A 483 -7.40 16.66 -3.19
CA GLN A 483 -6.02 16.24 -2.93
C GLN A 483 -6.01 15.00 -2.03
N GLY A 484 -5.18 14.00 -2.35
CA GLY A 484 -4.96 12.79 -1.54
C GLY A 484 -4.25 13.09 -0.22
N LYS A 485 -4.99 13.69 0.73
CA LYS A 485 -4.55 14.07 2.08
C LYS A 485 -5.37 13.26 3.09
N PRO A 486 -4.74 12.44 3.96
CA PRO A 486 -5.45 11.62 4.93
C PRO A 486 -6.49 12.36 5.78
N ARG A 487 -7.57 11.66 6.12
CA ARG A 487 -8.53 12.11 7.14
C ARG A 487 -7.98 11.72 8.52
N LEU A 488 -8.23 12.56 9.52
CA LEU A 488 -8.04 12.13 10.91
C LEU A 488 -9.06 11.02 11.24
N LYS A 489 -8.61 10.01 11.99
CA LYS A 489 -9.44 8.89 12.46
C LYS A 489 -9.59 9.03 13.98
N PRO A 490 -10.80 9.12 14.57
CA PRO A 490 -12.13 9.06 13.93
C PRO A 490 -12.52 10.34 13.16
N PRO A 491 -13.52 10.29 12.27
CA PRO A 491 -14.37 9.12 11.94
C PRO A 491 -13.60 8.04 11.17
N PHE A 492 -14.05 6.79 11.28
CA PHE A 492 -13.49 5.70 10.48
C PHE A 492 -14.23 5.58 9.13
N PRO A 493 -13.58 5.07 8.06
CA PRO A 493 -14.24 4.88 6.77
C PRO A 493 -15.53 4.04 6.83
N ALA A 494 -15.60 3.06 7.74
CA ALA A 494 -16.78 2.22 7.95
C ALA A 494 -17.99 2.97 8.54
N ASP A 495 -17.79 4.22 8.97
CA ASP A 495 -18.83 5.15 9.40
C ASP A 495 -19.05 6.26 8.37
N ILE A 496 -17.96 6.91 7.92
CA ILE A 496 -17.93 8.03 6.97
C ILE A 496 -16.70 7.89 6.06
N GLY A 497 -16.87 7.19 4.95
CA GLY A 497 -15.87 6.96 3.91
C GLY A 497 -16.16 7.76 2.64
N VAL A 498 -16.09 7.10 1.48
CA VAL A 498 -16.20 7.75 0.16
C VAL A 498 -17.59 8.33 -0.05
N PHE A 499 -17.65 9.57 -0.53
CA PHE A 499 -18.88 10.37 -0.67
C PHE A 499 -19.65 10.50 0.66
N GLY A 500 -18.93 10.49 1.79
CA GLY A 500 -19.52 10.48 3.13
C GLY A 500 -20.28 9.19 3.49
N CYS A 501 -20.17 8.13 2.69
CA CYS A 501 -20.92 6.88 2.84
C CYS A 501 -20.10 5.79 3.55
N PRO A 502 -20.71 4.81 4.25
CA PRO A 502 -19.96 3.72 4.89
C PRO A 502 -19.13 2.96 3.86
N THR A 503 -17.82 2.85 4.13
CA THR A 503 -16.83 2.32 3.18
C THR A 503 -15.80 1.44 3.88
N THR A 504 -15.35 0.38 3.22
CA THR A 504 -14.12 -0.32 3.63
C THR A 504 -13.11 -0.32 2.50
N VAL A 505 -11.88 0.13 2.81
CA VAL A 505 -10.73 0.01 1.92
C VAL A 505 -10.02 -1.32 2.17
N ALA A 506 -9.77 -2.09 1.11
CA ALA A 506 -9.04 -3.36 1.17
C ALA A 506 -8.04 -3.50 0.01
N ASN A 507 -6.89 -4.13 0.26
CA ASN A 507 -5.85 -4.32 -0.75
C ASN A 507 -6.27 -5.35 -1.81
N VAL A 508 -5.85 -5.18 -3.07
CA VAL A 508 -6.07 -6.14 -4.18
C VAL A 508 -5.85 -7.60 -3.75
N GLU A 509 -4.67 -7.96 -3.24
CA GLU A 509 -4.39 -9.33 -2.75
C GLU A 509 -5.40 -9.83 -1.70
N THR A 510 -5.89 -8.97 -0.80
CA THR A 510 -6.87 -9.34 0.24
C THR A 510 -8.28 -9.56 -0.32
N VAL A 511 -8.63 -8.82 -1.37
CA VAL A 511 -9.92 -8.94 -2.06
C VAL A 511 -9.92 -10.17 -2.98
N ALA A 512 -8.84 -10.38 -3.74
CA ALA A 512 -8.72 -11.47 -4.71
C ALA A 512 -8.59 -12.88 -4.09
N VAL A 513 -8.08 -13.04 -2.86
CA VAL A 513 -8.10 -14.37 -2.19
C VAL A 513 -9.48 -14.78 -1.67
N ALA A 514 -10.41 -13.84 -1.48
CA ALA A 514 -11.68 -14.11 -0.80
C ALA A 514 -12.60 -15.12 -1.51
N PRO A 515 -12.77 -15.12 -2.85
CA PRO A 515 -13.54 -16.15 -3.54
C PRO A 515 -12.91 -17.54 -3.39
N ALA A 516 -11.57 -17.63 -3.41
CA ALA A 516 -10.85 -18.88 -3.22
C ALA A 516 -11.03 -19.42 -1.78
N ILE A 517 -11.00 -18.55 -0.77
CA ILE A 517 -11.31 -18.89 0.63
C ILE A 517 -12.76 -19.39 0.75
N CYS A 518 -13.74 -18.73 0.12
CA CYS A 518 -15.13 -19.18 0.14
C CYS A 518 -15.38 -20.47 -0.67
N ARG A 519 -14.59 -20.76 -1.70
CA ARG A 519 -14.64 -22.02 -2.48
C ARG A 519 -13.99 -23.20 -1.74
N ARG A 520 -12.79 -23.00 -1.19
CA ARG A 520 -11.95 -24.05 -0.58
C ARG A 520 -12.19 -24.22 0.93
N GLY A 521 -12.91 -23.28 1.54
CA GLY A 521 -13.24 -23.23 2.96
C GLY A 521 -12.19 -22.46 3.78
N GLY A 522 -12.65 -21.71 4.79
CA GLY A 522 -11.75 -20.95 5.67
C GLY A 522 -10.72 -21.85 6.36
N ALA A 523 -11.11 -23.06 6.77
CA ALA A 523 -10.21 -24.01 7.43
C ALA A 523 -9.03 -24.48 6.55
N TRP A 524 -9.18 -24.55 5.23
CA TRP A 524 -8.07 -24.86 4.32
C TRP A 524 -7.03 -23.71 4.33
N PHE A 525 -7.49 -22.46 4.18
CA PHE A 525 -6.58 -21.30 4.22
C PHE A 525 -5.93 -21.12 5.60
N ALA A 526 -6.66 -21.43 6.67
CA ALA A 526 -6.15 -21.44 8.05
C ALA A 526 -5.16 -22.58 8.37
N SER A 527 -4.96 -23.55 7.47
CA SER A 527 -3.98 -24.64 7.65
C SER A 527 -2.55 -24.26 7.25
N PHE A 528 -2.37 -23.11 6.59
CA PHE A 528 -1.08 -22.54 6.20
C PHE A 528 -0.61 -21.46 7.17
N GLY A 529 0.71 -21.41 7.39
CA GLY A 529 1.36 -20.47 8.30
C GLY A 529 1.10 -20.78 9.77
N ARG A 530 1.68 -19.95 10.64
CA ARG A 530 1.49 -20.08 12.09
C ARG A 530 0.12 -19.59 12.53
N GLU A 531 -0.25 -19.97 13.75
CA GLU A 531 -1.39 -19.41 14.47
C GLU A 531 -1.37 -17.87 14.41
N ARG A 532 -2.54 -17.24 14.16
CA ARG A 532 -2.70 -15.79 13.87
C ARG A 532 -1.97 -15.25 12.62
N ASN A 533 -1.31 -16.09 11.83
CA ASN A 533 -0.49 -15.69 10.69
C ASN A 533 -0.87 -16.49 9.43
N ALA A 534 -2.16 -16.76 9.30
CA ALA A 534 -2.71 -17.75 8.37
C ALA A 534 -2.58 -17.39 6.88
N GLY A 535 -2.47 -18.45 6.07
CA GLY A 535 -2.69 -18.43 4.62
C GLY A 535 -1.43 -18.40 3.76
N THR A 536 -1.64 -18.08 2.47
CA THR A 536 -0.57 -17.80 1.52
C THR A 536 -0.30 -16.29 1.42
N LYS A 537 0.86 -15.90 0.88
CA LYS A 537 1.25 -14.51 0.67
C LYS A 537 2.02 -14.35 -0.63
N LEU A 538 1.75 -13.29 -1.39
CA LEU A 538 2.62 -12.86 -2.48
C LEU A 538 3.84 -12.12 -1.92
N PHE A 539 5.01 -12.70 -2.10
CA PHE A 539 6.32 -12.12 -1.77
C PHE A 539 6.94 -11.49 -3.02
N ASN A 540 7.54 -10.31 -2.88
CA ASN A 540 8.33 -9.68 -3.95
C ASN A 540 9.79 -9.67 -3.52
N ILE A 541 10.61 -10.59 -4.05
CA ILE A 541 12.03 -10.70 -3.71
C ILE A 541 12.83 -9.85 -4.69
N SER A 542 13.50 -8.83 -4.17
CA SER A 542 14.08 -7.72 -4.92
C SER A 542 15.44 -7.31 -4.37
N GLY A 543 16.15 -6.43 -5.07
CA GLY A 543 17.50 -6.01 -4.71
C GLY A 543 18.55 -7.05 -5.07
N HIS A 544 19.49 -7.30 -4.16
CA HIS A 544 20.74 -8.03 -4.43
C HIS A 544 20.62 -9.56 -4.30
N VAL A 545 19.63 -10.14 -4.99
CA VAL A 545 19.48 -11.59 -5.23
C VAL A 545 19.87 -11.96 -6.67
N ASN A 546 20.10 -13.24 -6.94
CA ASN A 546 20.51 -13.71 -8.27
C ASN A 546 19.36 -13.68 -9.29
N THR A 547 18.13 -13.98 -8.85
CA THR A 547 16.92 -14.00 -9.69
C THR A 547 15.77 -13.26 -8.98
N PRO A 548 15.67 -11.92 -9.07
CA PRO A 548 14.55 -11.18 -8.50
C PRO A 548 13.19 -11.66 -9.05
N CYS A 549 12.20 -11.87 -8.18
CA CYS A 549 10.92 -12.49 -8.56
C CYS A 549 9.75 -12.11 -7.62
N THR A 550 8.54 -12.11 -8.16
CA THR A 550 7.29 -12.15 -7.37
C THR A 550 6.79 -13.59 -7.30
N VAL A 551 6.49 -14.10 -6.12
CA VAL A 551 6.06 -15.49 -5.91
C VAL A 551 5.02 -15.57 -4.80
N GLU A 552 3.92 -16.31 -5.02
CA GLU A 552 3.05 -16.72 -3.90
C GLU A 552 3.80 -17.77 -3.07
N GLU A 553 3.69 -17.77 -1.75
CA GLU A 553 4.29 -18.83 -0.94
C GLU A 553 3.57 -18.96 0.41
N GLU A 554 3.91 -20.00 1.20
CA GLU A 554 3.30 -20.16 2.53
C GLU A 554 3.67 -18.99 3.47
N MET A 555 2.70 -18.46 4.22
CA MET A 555 3.04 -17.60 5.36
C MET A 555 3.95 -18.34 6.35
N SER A 556 4.78 -17.60 7.09
CA SER A 556 5.72 -18.16 8.07
C SER A 556 6.86 -19.02 7.50
N ILE A 557 7.05 -19.09 6.17
CA ILE A 557 8.28 -19.64 5.56
C ILE A 557 9.53 -18.90 6.10
N PRO A 558 10.67 -19.56 6.37
CA PRO A 558 11.90 -18.87 6.76
C PRO A 558 12.37 -17.89 5.67
N LEU A 559 12.80 -16.68 6.06
CA LEU A 559 13.27 -15.65 5.11
C LEU A 559 14.42 -16.16 4.23
N ARG A 560 15.36 -16.88 4.84
CA ARG A 560 16.47 -17.52 4.11
C ARG A 560 15.98 -18.55 3.10
N GLU A 561 15.06 -19.43 3.50
CA GLU A 561 14.52 -20.47 2.62
C GLU A 561 13.77 -19.87 1.42
N LEU A 562 13.00 -18.80 1.65
CA LEU A 562 12.34 -18.03 0.60
C LEU A 562 13.34 -17.46 -0.43
N ILE A 563 14.43 -16.83 0.03
CA ILE A 563 15.46 -16.25 -0.84
C ILE A 563 16.27 -17.33 -1.57
N ASP A 564 16.77 -18.33 -0.85
CA ASP A 564 17.62 -19.40 -1.40
C ASP A 564 16.85 -20.27 -2.41
N ARG A 565 15.56 -20.58 -2.16
CA ARG A 565 14.73 -21.39 -3.08
C ARG A 565 14.22 -20.60 -4.29
N HIS A 566 13.58 -19.45 -4.08
CA HIS A 566 12.79 -18.80 -5.14
C HIS A 566 13.56 -17.72 -5.90
N ALA A 567 14.52 -17.05 -5.25
CA ALA A 567 15.34 -16.01 -5.88
C ALA A 567 16.77 -16.46 -6.23
N GLY A 568 17.07 -17.75 -6.10
CA GLY A 568 18.39 -18.32 -6.38
C GLY A 568 19.48 -17.86 -5.41
N GLY A 569 19.11 -17.42 -4.20
CA GLY A 569 20.03 -16.92 -3.18
C GLY A 569 20.50 -15.48 -3.39
N VAL A 570 21.26 -15.00 -2.40
CA VAL A 570 21.92 -13.67 -2.41
C VAL A 570 23.05 -13.63 -3.44
N ARG A 571 23.30 -12.47 -4.05
CA ARG A 571 24.43 -12.26 -4.97
C ARG A 571 25.75 -12.54 -4.26
N GLY A 572 26.54 -13.48 -4.77
CA GLY A 572 27.77 -13.94 -4.11
C GLY A 572 27.56 -14.90 -2.93
N GLY A 573 26.36 -15.45 -2.77
CA GLY A 573 26.01 -16.40 -1.70
C GLY A 573 25.54 -15.73 -0.41
N TRP A 574 24.91 -16.51 0.47
CA TRP A 574 24.31 -16.02 1.72
C TRP A 574 25.31 -15.32 2.65
N ASP A 575 26.58 -15.73 2.64
CA ASP A 575 27.63 -15.05 3.40
C ASP A 575 27.93 -13.62 2.95
N ASN A 576 27.51 -13.23 1.73
CA ASN A 576 27.61 -11.87 1.23
C ASN A 576 26.43 -10.97 1.64
N LEU A 577 25.44 -11.48 2.38
CA LEU A 577 24.32 -10.68 2.89
C LEU A 577 24.79 -9.62 3.90
N LEU A 578 24.29 -8.39 3.76
CA LEU A 578 24.44 -7.30 4.73
C LEU A 578 23.19 -7.19 5.60
N GLY A 579 22.02 -7.12 4.97
CA GLY A 579 20.72 -7.06 5.62
C GLY A 579 19.57 -7.06 4.62
N VAL A 580 18.34 -7.12 5.14
CA VAL A 580 17.10 -7.20 4.37
C VAL A 580 16.09 -6.21 4.93
N ILE A 581 15.37 -5.50 4.07
CA ILE A 581 14.11 -4.84 4.43
C ILE A 581 12.99 -5.83 4.07
N PRO A 582 12.25 -6.39 5.04
CA PRO A 582 11.44 -7.59 4.80
C PRO A 582 10.03 -7.32 4.23
N GLY A 583 9.52 -6.09 4.34
CA GLY A 583 8.09 -5.79 4.11
C GLY A 583 7.76 -4.58 3.24
N GLY A 584 8.67 -4.14 2.39
CA GLY A 584 8.61 -2.85 1.69
C GLY A 584 9.37 -1.77 2.45
N SER A 585 9.70 -0.67 1.78
CA SER A 585 10.59 0.37 2.31
C SER A 585 10.15 1.00 3.62
N SER A 586 8.87 0.88 4.00
CA SER A 586 8.36 1.37 5.29
C SER A 586 8.88 0.57 6.48
N THR A 587 9.38 -0.64 6.26
CA THR A 587 9.77 -1.57 7.34
C THR A 587 11.25 -1.42 7.74
N PRO A 588 11.60 -1.54 9.04
CA PRO A 588 12.99 -1.49 9.47
C PRO A 588 13.85 -2.58 8.80
N ILE A 589 15.04 -2.19 8.32
CA ILE A 589 16.06 -3.15 7.90
C ILE A 589 16.42 -4.07 9.08
N ILE A 590 16.59 -5.37 8.81
CA ILE A 590 17.15 -6.36 9.72
C ILE A 590 18.54 -6.81 9.22
N PRO A 591 19.54 -7.00 10.11
CA PRO A 591 20.88 -7.45 9.73
C PRO A 591 20.87 -8.96 9.43
N ARG A 592 21.91 -9.45 8.72
CA ARG A 592 22.04 -10.89 8.40
C ARG A 592 21.75 -11.81 9.59
N SER A 593 22.32 -11.54 10.77
CA SER A 593 22.20 -12.39 11.97
C SER A 593 20.78 -12.50 12.54
N VAL A 594 19.84 -11.73 12.02
CA VAL A 594 18.39 -11.86 12.28
C VAL A 594 17.69 -12.53 11.09
N CYS A 595 18.20 -12.31 9.87
CA CYS A 595 17.70 -12.94 8.65
C CYS A 595 17.94 -14.46 8.59
N ASP A 596 18.93 -14.97 9.31
CA ASP A 596 19.27 -16.40 9.35
C ASP A 596 18.11 -17.28 9.88
N ASP A 597 17.36 -16.82 10.89
CA ASP A 597 16.33 -17.61 11.61
C ASP A 597 14.88 -17.07 11.52
N VAL A 598 14.66 -15.87 10.95
CA VAL A 598 13.34 -15.20 11.04
C VAL A 598 12.30 -15.78 10.07
N MET A 599 11.07 -15.97 10.57
CA MET A 599 9.93 -16.42 9.77
C MET A 599 9.22 -15.25 9.09
N MET A 600 8.82 -15.43 7.83
CA MET A 600 8.10 -14.44 7.04
C MET A 600 6.61 -14.39 7.40
N ASP A 601 6.33 -13.87 8.60
CA ASP A 601 4.99 -13.45 9.00
C ASP A 601 4.98 -12.18 9.86
N PHE A 602 3.77 -11.69 10.16
CA PHE A 602 3.59 -10.41 10.86
C PHE A 602 4.14 -10.44 12.29
N ASP A 603 3.95 -11.55 13.00
CA ASP A 603 4.23 -11.61 14.44
C ASP A 603 5.70 -11.97 14.71
N ASP A 604 6.38 -12.70 13.81
CA ASP A 604 7.83 -12.93 13.89
C ASP A 604 8.65 -11.68 13.56
N LEU A 605 8.27 -10.96 12.49
CA LEU A 605 8.99 -9.75 12.09
C LEU A 605 8.82 -8.62 13.12
N VAL A 606 7.68 -8.55 13.80
CA VAL A 606 7.51 -7.65 14.98
C VAL A 606 8.40 -8.07 16.15
N ARG A 607 8.63 -9.37 16.40
CA ARG A 607 9.64 -9.81 17.38
C ARG A 607 11.07 -9.43 16.95
N ALA A 608 11.35 -9.41 15.65
CA ALA A 608 12.62 -8.94 15.07
C ALA A 608 12.76 -7.40 15.02
N GLU A 609 11.88 -6.66 15.69
CA GLU A 609 11.77 -5.19 15.66
C GLU A 609 11.64 -4.58 14.25
N SER A 610 10.97 -5.31 13.36
CA SER A 610 10.57 -4.90 12.01
C SER A 610 9.08 -5.22 11.78
N ALA A 611 8.62 -5.39 10.53
CA ALA A 611 7.26 -5.78 10.20
C ALA A 611 7.18 -6.52 8.85
N LEU A 612 6.13 -7.32 8.64
CA LEU A 612 5.89 -7.97 7.33
C LEU A 612 5.47 -6.99 6.24
N GLY A 613 4.83 -5.87 6.60
CA GLY A 613 4.36 -4.87 5.65
C GLY A 613 3.59 -5.46 4.45
N THR A 614 4.05 -5.15 3.24
CA THR A 614 3.52 -5.70 1.98
C THR A 614 4.10 -7.06 1.59
N ALA A 615 5.09 -7.56 2.34
CA ALA A 615 5.99 -8.67 2.04
C ALA A 615 6.87 -8.46 0.79
N ALA A 616 7.24 -7.20 0.52
CA ALA A 616 8.32 -6.86 -0.39
C ALA A 616 9.69 -7.00 0.30
N VAL A 617 10.43 -8.04 -0.06
CA VAL A 617 11.74 -8.39 0.47
C VAL A 617 12.81 -7.67 -0.36
N ILE A 618 13.41 -6.61 0.18
CA ILE A 618 14.50 -5.87 -0.45
C ILE A 618 15.82 -6.32 0.16
N VAL A 619 16.56 -7.15 -0.58
CA VAL A 619 17.82 -7.75 -0.16
C VAL A 619 18.99 -6.80 -0.47
N MET A 620 19.90 -6.62 0.48
CA MET A 620 21.13 -5.83 0.31
C MET A 620 22.35 -6.68 0.66
N ASP A 621 23.25 -6.84 -0.31
CA ASP A 621 24.56 -7.49 -0.10
C ASP A 621 25.61 -6.50 0.43
N LYS A 622 26.78 -6.99 0.82
CA LYS A 622 27.89 -6.19 1.39
C LYS A 622 28.53 -5.19 0.40
N SER A 623 28.14 -5.18 -0.88
CA SER A 623 28.54 -4.11 -1.81
C SER A 623 27.71 -2.83 -1.67
N THR A 624 26.65 -2.88 -0.87
CA THR A 624 25.69 -1.77 -0.69
C THR A 624 26.19 -0.75 0.33
N ASP A 625 26.22 0.54 -0.04
CA ASP A 625 26.21 1.62 0.95
C ASP A 625 24.80 1.72 1.57
N VAL A 626 24.61 1.05 2.71
CA VAL A 626 23.33 1.00 3.42
C VAL A 626 22.86 2.38 3.91
N ILE A 627 23.79 3.29 4.27
CA ILE A 627 23.44 4.65 4.67
C ILE A 627 22.84 5.39 3.48
N ARG A 628 23.43 5.25 2.29
CA ARG A 628 22.91 5.82 1.03
C ARG A 628 21.61 5.17 0.58
N ALA A 629 21.44 3.87 0.78
CA ALA A 629 20.20 3.16 0.47
C ALA A 629 19.04 3.70 1.31
N ILE A 630 19.22 3.79 2.64
CA ILE A 630 18.20 4.34 3.54
C ILE A 630 17.99 5.84 3.32
N ALA A 631 19.04 6.62 3.02
CA ALA A 631 18.90 8.04 2.64
C ALA A 631 17.98 8.20 1.41
N ARG A 632 18.14 7.34 0.40
CA ARG A 632 17.27 7.35 -0.80
C ARG A 632 15.82 6.98 -0.49
N LEU A 633 15.56 6.17 0.54
CA LEU A 633 14.21 5.90 1.02
C LEU A 633 13.61 7.11 1.76
N VAL A 634 14.37 7.81 2.60
CA VAL A 634 13.90 9.04 3.25
C VAL A 634 13.63 10.14 2.20
N GLU A 635 14.47 10.26 1.18
CA GLU A 635 14.24 11.14 0.02
C GLU A 635 12.93 10.77 -0.71
N PHE A 636 12.59 9.48 -0.84
CA PHE A 636 11.29 9.03 -1.36
C PHE A 636 10.14 9.46 -0.44
N TYR A 637 10.21 9.19 0.87
CA TYR A 637 9.15 9.58 1.82
C TYR A 637 8.95 11.10 1.91
N LYS A 638 10.00 11.89 1.69
CA LYS A 638 9.95 13.34 1.53
C LYS A 638 9.19 13.76 0.27
N HIS A 639 9.50 13.16 -0.88
CA HIS A 639 8.82 13.46 -2.15
C HIS A 639 7.35 13.06 -2.14
N GLU A 640 7.02 11.91 -1.54
CA GLU A 640 5.67 11.34 -1.55
C GLU A 640 4.80 11.78 -0.36
N SER A 641 5.28 12.67 0.50
CA SER A 641 4.48 13.22 1.59
C SER A 641 3.52 14.31 1.09
N CYS A 642 2.22 14.15 1.39
CA CYS A 642 1.20 15.18 1.07
C CYS A 642 1.37 16.52 1.82
N GLY A 643 2.33 16.62 2.74
CA GLY A 643 2.63 17.85 3.50
C GLY A 643 1.54 18.30 4.47
N GLN A 644 0.54 17.47 4.80
CA GLN A 644 -0.60 17.89 5.62
C GLN A 644 -0.22 18.15 7.09
N CYS A 645 0.33 17.15 7.78
CA CYS A 645 0.69 17.26 9.20
C CYS A 645 2.15 17.68 9.39
N THR A 646 2.39 18.61 10.32
CA THR A 646 3.70 19.25 10.54
C THR A 646 4.83 18.25 10.88
N PRO A 647 4.66 17.25 11.78
CA PRO A 647 5.74 16.32 12.08
C PRO A 647 6.21 15.52 10.85
N CYS A 648 5.30 15.12 9.97
CA CYS A 648 5.69 14.50 8.70
C CYS A 648 6.33 15.50 7.74
N ARG A 649 5.66 16.64 7.47
CA ARG A 649 6.09 17.62 6.46
C ARG A 649 7.49 18.17 6.74
N GLU A 650 7.72 18.66 7.95
CA GLU A 650 9.01 19.27 8.32
C GLU A 650 10.03 18.20 8.74
N GLY A 651 9.59 17.19 9.50
CA GLY A 651 10.46 16.18 10.09
C GLY A 651 11.09 15.25 9.05
N VAL A 652 10.36 14.85 8.01
CA VAL A 652 10.92 13.98 6.95
C VAL A 652 11.87 14.77 6.03
N ASP A 653 11.61 16.06 5.77
CA ASP A 653 12.55 16.94 5.06
C ASP A 653 13.80 17.26 5.91
N TRP A 654 13.69 17.29 7.24
CA TRP A 654 14.85 17.40 8.13
C TRP A 654 15.65 16.09 8.20
N MET A 655 14.99 14.94 8.34
CA MET A 655 15.65 13.61 8.29
C MET A 655 16.39 13.41 6.97
N ASP A 656 15.82 13.80 5.82
CA ASP A 656 16.49 13.74 4.51
C ASP A 656 17.82 14.53 4.51
N LYS A 657 17.79 15.78 4.99
CA LYS A 657 18.99 16.63 5.09
C LYS A 657 20.06 16.03 6.02
N MET A 658 19.64 15.42 7.14
CA MET A 658 20.56 14.71 8.05
C MET A 658 21.12 13.44 7.41
N MET A 659 20.29 12.65 6.73
CA MET A 659 20.71 11.44 6.02
C MET A 659 21.74 11.74 4.93
N TRP A 660 21.55 12.80 4.13
CA TRP A 660 22.55 13.23 3.14
C TRP A 660 23.81 13.89 3.74
N ARG A 661 23.82 14.19 5.05
CA ARG A 661 25.06 14.47 5.81
C ARG A 661 25.73 13.17 6.24
N PHE A 662 25.01 12.20 6.81
CA PHE A 662 25.55 10.88 7.16
C PHE A 662 26.13 10.12 5.97
N VAL A 663 25.51 10.18 4.78
CA VAL A 663 26.07 9.60 3.54
C VAL A 663 27.46 10.15 3.23
N ARG A 664 27.69 11.45 3.47
CA ARG A 664 28.98 12.12 3.26
C ARG A 664 29.96 11.90 4.44
N GLY A 665 29.44 11.61 5.63
CA GLY A 665 30.17 11.66 6.91
C GLY A 665 30.25 13.05 7.53
N ASP A 666 29.53 14.03 6.96
CA ASP A 666 29.55 15.46 7.30
C ASP A 666 28.64 15.78 8.51
N ALA A 667 28.83 15.03 9.60
CA ALA A 667 27.98 15.04 10.80
C ALA A 667 28.78 14.69 12.06
N ALA A 668 28.35 15.19 13.23
CA ALA A 668 28.88 14.75 14.52
C ALA A 668 28.25 13.43 14.98
N ASN A 669 28.95 12.62 15.79
CA ASN A 669 28.42 11.35 16.30
C ASN A 669 27.15 11.54 17.16
N SER A 670 27.01 12.67 17.85
CA SER A 670 25.79 13.03 18.60
C SER A 670 24.56 13.19 17.72
N GLU A 671 24.73 13.48 16.42
CA GLU A 671 23.60 13.61 15.50
C GLU A 671 22.91 12.27 15.21
N ILE A 672 23.59 11.14 15.46
CA ILE A 672 23.00 9.79 15.36
C ILE A 672 21.88 9.62 16.40
N ASP A 673 22.09 10.16 17.61
CA ASP A 673 21.08 10.16 18.66
C ASP A 673 20.00 11.24 18.39
N MET A 674 20.37 12.39 17.80
CA MET A 674 19.40 13.41 17.38
C MET A 674 18.46 12.92 16.26
N ILE A 675 18.95 12.21 15.24
CA ILE A 675 18.07 11.69 14.17
C ILE A 675 17.18 10.55 14.69
N TRP A 676 17.66 9.77 15.67
CA TRP A 676 16.82 8.82 16.40
C TRP A 676 15.70 9.54 17.16
N GLU A 677 16.01 10.60 17.92
CA GLU A 677 14.99 11.39 18.63
C GLU A 677 13.98 12.02 17.65
N LEU A 678 14.46 12.67 16.59
CA LEU A 678 13.62 13.24 15.53
C LEU A 678 12.67 12.18 14.95
N SER A 679 13.16 10.97 14.66
CA SER A 679 12.31 9.88 14.16
C SER A 679 11.19 9.50 15.15
N LYS A 680 11.43 9.60 16.47
CA LYS A 680 10.45 9.35 17.53
C LYS A 680 9.50 10.53 17.79
N GLN A 681 9.87 11.74 17.40
CA GLN A 681 8.98 12.91 17.35
C GLN A 681 8.06 12.90 16.11
N ILE A 682 8.37 12.10 15.09
CA ILE A 682 7.53 11.89 13.89
C ILE A 682 6.60 10.69 14.08
N GLU A 683 7.13 9.55 14.51
CA GLU A 683 6.39 8.32 14.77
C GLU A 683 5.26 8.56 15.78
N GLY A 684 4.05 8.08 15.48
CA GLY A 684 2.86 8.23 16.32
C GLY A 684 2.30 9.66 16.46
N HIS A 685 2.97 10.68 15.94
CA HIS A 685 2.56 12.09 16.01
C HIS A 685 1.99 12.63 14.68
N THR A 686 1.78 11.75 13.71
CA THR A 686 1.30 12.07 12.36
C THR A 686 -0.13 11.57 12.11
N ILE A 687 -0.84 12.18 11.15
CA ILE A 687 -2.24 11.80 10.84
C ILE A 687 -2.33 10.39 10.26
N CYS A 688 -1.26 9.90 9.62
CA CYS A 688 -1.22 8.59 8.99
C CYS A 688 0.18 7.95 9.07
N ALA A 689 0.23 6.64 8.86
CA ALA A 689 1.43 5.82 8.99
C ALA A 689 2.56 6.10 7.97
N LEU A 690 2.42 7.07 7.05
CA LEU A 690 3.55 7.53 6.24
C LEU A 690 4.65 8.14 7.13
N GLY A 691 4.28 8.80 8.23
CA GLY A 691 5.26 9.30 9.21
C GLY A 691 6.05 8.16 9.86
N ASP A 692 5.35 7.11 10.30
CA ASP A 692 5.96 5.91 10.89
C ASP A 692 6.87 5.20 9.86
N GLY A 693 6.38 4.98 8.64
CA GLY A 693 7.12 4.38 7.53
C GLY A 693 8.32 5.21 7.03
N ALA A 694 8.34 6.52 7.27
CA ALA A 694 9.50 7.37 7.02
C ALA A 694 10.55 7.32 8.15
N ALA A 695 10.09 7.13 9.40
CA ALA A 695 10.94 7.06 10.59
C ALA A 695 11.59 5.67 10.79
N TRP A 696 10.83 4.60 10.60
CA TRP A 696 11.24 3.22 10.83
C TRP A 696 12.49 2.75 10.05
N PRO A 697 12.74 3.16 8.79
CA PRO A 697 13.97 2.81 8.07
C PRO A 697 15.21 3.44 8.69
N VAL A 698 15.09 4.69 9.16
CA VAL A 698 16.17 5.41 9.88
C VAL A 698 16.43 4.75 11.23
N GLN A 699 15.38 4.38 11.96
CA GLN A 699 15.51 3.64 13.22
C GLN A 699 16.19 2.28 13.03
N GLY A 700 15.83 1.54 11.98
CA GLY A 700 16.49 0.28 11.61
C GLY A 700 17.97 0.48 11.28
N LEU A 701 18.32 1.53 10.53
CA LEU A 701 19.70 1.89 10.23
C LEU A 701 20.49 2.22 11.51
N VAL A 702 19.98 3.10 12.36
CA VAL A 702 20.67 3.50 13.61
C VAL A 702 20.84 2.29 14.53
N ARG A 703 19.79 1.50 14.75
CA ARG A 703 19.84 0.35 15.67
C ARG A 703 20.83 -0.74 15.24
N HIS A 704 20.93 -1.03 13.94
CA HIS A 704 21.71 -2.17 13.43
C HIS A 704 23.03 -1.80 12.75
N PHE A 705 23.19 -0.55 12.31
CA PHE A 705 24.35 -0.09 11.51
C PHE A 705 24.99 1.20 12.04
N ARG A 706 24.69 1.65 13.26
CA ARG A 706 25.40 2.77 13.94
C ARG A 706 26.94 2.69 13.85
N PRO A 707 27.62 1.54 14.04
CA PRO A 707 29.08 1.47 13.85
C PRO A 707 29.56 1.84 12.44
N VAL A 708 28.73 1.61 11.41
CA VAL A 708 29.02 2.01 10.01
C VAL A 708 28.88 3.53 9.86
N MET A 709 27.88 4.14 10.51
CA MET A 709 27.69 5.60 10.55
C MET A 709 28.85 6.29 11.29
N GLU A 710 29.26 5.75 12.44
CA GLU A 710 30.38 6.26 13.24
C GLU A 710 31.74 6.11 12.52
N SER A 711 31.97 5.01 11.78
CA SER A 711 33.14 4.88 10.91
C SER A 711 33.13 5.92 9.78
N ARG A 712 31.98 6.08 9.09
CA ARG A 712 31.81 7.05 8.00
C ARG A 712 32.12 8.48 8.45
N ILE A 713 31.66 8.87 9.64
CA ILE A 713 31.96 10.15 10.28
C ILE A 713 33.45 10.25 10.64
N SER A 714 34.01 9.23 11.29
CA SER A 714 35.43 9.22 11.69
C SER A 714 36.37 9.34 10.47
N GLU A 715 36.07 8.64 9.38
CA GLU A 715 36.81 8.72 8.13
C GLU A 715 36.68 10.08 7.43
N TYR A 716 35.51 10.72 7.51
CA TYR A 716 35.30 12.06 6.95
C TYR A 716 36.13 13.11 7.70
N HIS A 717 36.10 13.11 9.03
CA HIS A 717 36.90 14.03 9.86
C HIS A 717 38.41 13.75 9.79
N LYS A 718 38.84 12.50 9.54
CA LYS A 718 40.27 12.18 9.26
C LYS A 718 40.75 12.75 7.92
N LYS A 719 39.86 12.86 6.92
CA LYS A 719 40.16 13.40 5.58
C LYS A 719 39.97 14.92 5.50
N ASN A 720 39.04 15.44 6.31
CA ASN A 720 38.69 16.84 6.45
C ASN A 720 38.84 17.20 7.94
N PRO A 721 40.07 17.29 8.47
CA PRO A 721 40.25 17.88 9.79
C PRO A 721 39.62 19.27 9.77
N ALA A 722 38.96 19.65 10.87
CA ALA A 722 38.59 21.05 11.05
C ALA A 722 39.87 21.88 10.87
N ARG A 723 39.79 22.98 10.12
CA ARG A 723 40.81 24.02 10.26
C ARG A 723 40.88 24.35 11.75
N GLU A 724 42.09 24.39 12.29
CA GLU A 724 42.30 25.12 13.53
C GLU A 724 41.67 26.50 13.33
N ALA A 725 40.75 26.89 14.23
CA ALA A 725 40.32 28.27 14.24
C ALA A 725 41.58 29.09 14.50
N ASP A 726 41.82 30.13 13.70
CA ASP A 726 42.98 30.99 13.84
C ASP A 726 42.88 31.75 15.17
N ILE A 727 43.33 31.12 16.27
CA ILE A 727 43.59 31.76 17.56
C ILE A 727 44.93 32.49 17.45
N GLU A 728 45.02 33.40 16.47
CA GLU A 728 45.97 34.49 16.54
C GLU A 728 45.52 35.42 17.68
N MET A 729 46.49 35.82 18.50
CA MET A 729 46.23 36.54 19.75
C MET A 729 45.74 37.97 19.47
N ILE A 730 44.72 38.40 20.20
CA ILE A 730 44.34 39.81 20.41
C ILE A 730 44.12 40.01 21.92
#